data_AF-A0A662LLM3-F1
#
_entry.id   AF-A0A662LLM3-F1
#
_cell.length_a   1.000
_cell.length_b   1.000
_cell.length_c   1.000
_cell.angle_alpha   90.00
_cell.angle_beta   90.00
_cell.angle_gamma   90.00
#
_symmetry.space_group_name_H-M   'P 1'
#
loop_
_entity.id
_entity.type
_entity.pdbx_description
1 polymer ?
#
loop_
_entity_poly.entity_id
_entity_poly.type
_entity_poly.pdbx_seq_one_letter_code
_entity_poly.pdbx_strand_id
1 'polypeptide(L)'
;MDNNNQEQQIVNNIISKAKNICIQHNNEYITPEHVLASIMLNETLGSYLESFDVSTSKIHNEVISKISKSRFFPKSKNNKPPIKSKMLEALLYQSKHQAIVSETYVDELVIFFIIMSMDETMSNEIVRKHIDKKEYDEIHDSILEIITQREMIGSLLKKALMPMVMGGPPMEQLTTEQALEKYCYNMTTHSAKTPYTDIIGREDEIFLLEQALVRKNKNNAILTGQAGIGKTEMIESLTKYITRGQIPNLQGWTVYSIDIPSIMAGTMYRGDFEKRMKSIVDGLSKKEKCIVFIDEVHLIVGTGAGSNSQMDIGNILKPALARSNMKVIGATTLEEYRETIEKDKALARRFQKIDVKEPSKEETIKILNGLKSNFEKYHSVKFGKNVIQEIVSLADKYMLNKYFPDKAIDIIDVLGAFNKCLQHPKKTLNVIDVQKRVANMVNIPEINLVGSEDAHLSNLKAQLEKEVFGQDEAIKLLSDSLMVARAGLKEDNKTQMSVLFRGPSGTGKTYICEQLAESLSVPLVRFDMSEYREEHSISKLIGSPPGYKGYDEGGSGGGLLINKVEENPNCVLLLDEIEKANSSVLNILLQIMDNGKLASSNGKDISFKNVILIMTSNTGAEEESKNIIGFENDGLNNSKGNEAMNKAFSPEFRNRLDAVIRFNHLEDKHIANVIQHNVKKMNDQLKPKKIKITFDKKLKNWLIKESVKEKMGARPVKRLINKHVKVPLSSDIIFGRIKKGSKCVATINNDVVELTTVEKQ
;
A
#
# COMPACT_ATOMS: atom_id res chain seq x y z
N MET A 1 -12.91 -21.06 27.80
CA MET A 1 -12.73 -21.51 26.39
C MET A 1 -13.89 -22.38 25.89
N ASP A 2 -14.74 -22.93 26.77
CA ASP A 2 -15.85 -23.81 26.34
C ASP A 2 -17.11 -23.11 25.78
N ASN A 3 -17.44 -21.89 26.21
CA ASN A 3 -18.62 -21.17 25.67
C ASN A 3 -18.49 -20.80 24.17
N ASN A 4 -17.29 -20.38 23.72
CA ASN A 4 -17.04 -20.08 22.30
C ASN A 4 -17.28 -21.29 21.38
N ASN A 5 -17.12 -22.52 21.89
CA ASN A 5 -17.36 -23.74 21.12
C ASN A 5 -18.85 -24.07 20.99
N GLN A 6 -19.67 -23.80 22.01
CA GLN A 6 -21.13 -23.99 21.96
C GLN A 6 -21.82 -22.91 21.10
N GLU A 7 -21.35 -21.67 21.15
CA GLU A 7 -21.88 -20.56 20.35
C GLU A 7 -21.66 -20.76 18.85
N GLN A 8 -20.46 -21.23 18.47
CA GLN A 8 -20.19 -21.60 17.09
C GLN A 8 -21.07 -22.77 16.63
N GLN A 9 -21.45 -23.69 17.52
CA GLN A 9 -22.32 -24.83 17.15
C GLN A 9 -23.75 -24.40 16.78
N ILE A 10 -24.36 -23.45 17.49
CA ILE A 10 -25.74 -22.99 17.21
C ILE A 10 -25.82 -22.31 15.84
N VAL A 11 -24.95 -21.33 15.59
CA VAL A 11 -24.92 -20.62 14.31
C VAL A 11 -24.58 -21.56 13.15
N ASN A 12 -23.63 -22.49 13.36
CA ASN A 12 -23.30 -23.49 12.34
C ASN A 12 -24.46 -24.45 12.08
N ASN A 13 -25.27 -24.78 13.09
CA ASN A 13 -26.48 -25.60 12.92
C ASN A 13 -27.56 -24.87 12.10
N ILE A 14 -27.82 -23.60 12.40
CA ILE A 14 -28.78 -22.77 11.63
C ILE A 14 -28.35 -22.65 10.17
N ILE A 15 -27.07 -22.34 9.92
CA ILE A 15 -26.51 -22.24 8.57
C ILE A 15 -26.55 -23.61 7.85
N SER A 16 -26.32 -24.71 8.56
CA SER A 16 -26.41 -26.07 8.01
C SER A 16 -27.85 -26.40 7.57
N LYS A 17 -28.86 -26.09 8.41
CA LYS A 17 -30.28 -26.26 8.05
C LYS A 17 -30.66 -25.39 6.85
N ALA A 18 -30.27 -24.13 6.83
CA ALA A 18 -30.50 -23.23 5.69
C ALA A 18 -29.83 -23.74 4.40
N LYS A 19 -28.62 -24.29 4.50
CA LYS A 19 -27.91 -24.93 3.39
C LYS A 19 -28.66 -26.15 2.85
N ASN A 20 -29.24 -26.97 3.72
CA ASN A 20 -30.03 -28.13 3.30
C ASN A 20 -31.29 -27.72 2.54
N ILE A 21 -32.00 -26.66 3.00
CA ILE A 21 -33.15 -26.10 2.28
C ILE A 21 -32.72 -25.58 0.90
N CYS A 22 -31.58 -24.89 0.82
CA CYS A 22 -31.01 -24.41 -0.45
C CYS A 22 -30.73 -25.56 -1.43
N ILE A 23 -30.17 -26.68 -0.94
CA ILE A 23 -29.88 -27.87 -1.75
C ILE A 23 -31.17 -28.56 -2.19
N GLN A 24 -32.15 -28.73 -1.30
CA GLN A 24 -33.44 -29.36 -1.60
C GLN A 24 -34.21 -28.63 -2.72
N HIS A 25 -34.10 -27.30 -2.77
CA HIS A 25 -34.75 -26.48 -3.81
C HIS A 25 -33.84 -26.14 -5.00
N ASN A 26 -32.65 -26.74 -5.07
CA ASN A 26 -31.66 -26.56 -6.14
C ASN A 26 -31.24 -25.10 -6.40
N ASN A 27 -31.08 -24.30 -5.34
CA ASN A 27 -30.67 -22.89 -5.45
C ASN A 27 -29.14 -22.75 -5.44
N GLU A 28 -28.63 -21.79 -6.21
CA GLU A 28 -27.18 -21.50 -6.31
C GLU A 28 -26.64 -20.76 -5.07
N TYR A 29 -27.47 -19.91 -4.45
CA TYR A 29 -27.07 -19.09 -3.31
C TYR A 29 -27.91 -19.37 -2.06
N ILE A 30 -27.23 -19.41 -0.90
CA ILE A 30 -27.87 -19.36 0.41
C ILE A 30 -28.16 -17.90 0.74
N THR A 31 -29.42 -17.60 1.08
CA THR A 31 -29.93 -16.24 1.30
C THR A 31 -30.61 -16.12 2.68
N PRO A 32 -30.90 -14.90 3.15
CA PRO A 32 -31.67 -14.68 4.39
C PRO A 32 -32.97 -15.47 4.47
N GLU A 33 -33.64 -15.72 3.35
CA GLU A 33 -34.89 -16.47 3.31
C GLU A 33 -34.70 -17.95 3.68
N HIS A 34 -33.58 -18.54 3.29
CA HIS A 34 -33.25 -19.91 3.68
C HIS A 34 -32.98 -20.00 5.19
N VAL A 35 -32.43 -18.93 5.77
CA VAL A 35 -32.24 -18.81 7.22
C VAL A 35 -33.59 -18.60 7.91
N LEU A 36 -34.44 -17.71 7.41
CA LEU A 36 -35.79 -17.48 7.93
C LEU A 36 -36.60 -18.78 7.95
N ALA A 37 -36.61 -19.52 6.84
CA ALA A 37 -37.29 -20.83 6.79
C ALA A 37 -36.73 -21.82 7.83
N SER A 38 -35.42 -21.79 8.09
CA SER A 38 -34.78 -22.70 9.05
C SER A 38 -35.10 -22.36 10.51
N ILE A 39 -35.20 -21.07 10.86
CA ILE A 39 -35.45 -20.61 12.23
C ILE A 39 -36.93 -20.65 12.60
N MET A 40 -37.84 -20.50 11.64
CA MET A 40 -39.30 -20.59 11.87
C MET A 40 -39.76 -21.96 12.39
N LEU A 41 -38.96 -23.02 12.20
CA LEU A 41 -39.23 -24.37 12.71
C LEU A 41 -38.52 -24.66 14.05
N ASN A 42 -37.88 -23.67 14.65
CA ASN A 42 -37.28 -23.81 15.97
C ASN A 42 -38.39 -23.74 17.05
N GLU A 43 -38.41 -24.70 17.98
CA GLU A 43 -39.43 -24.78 19.03
C GLU A 43 -39.50 -23.53 19.91
N THR A 44 -38.35 -22.93 20.24
CA THR A 44 -38.26 -21.75 21.11
C THR A 44 -38.80 -20.50 20.43
N LEU A 45 -38.42 -20.25 19.17
CA LEU A 45 -38.96 -19.13 18.39
C LEU A 45 -40.43 -19.36 18.03
N GLY A 46 -40.80 -20.61 17.74
CA GLY A 46 -42.16 -21.05 17.44
C GLY A 46 -43.13 -20.72 18.56
N SER A 47 -42.86 -21.23 19.77
CA SER A 47 -43.73 -20.98 20.93
C SER A 47 -43.80 -19.51 21.32
N TYR A 48 -42.73 -18.74 21.09
CA TYR A 48 -42.74 -17.30 21.33
C TYR A 48 -43.67 -16.57 20.35
N LEU A 49 -43.56 -16.83 19.05
CA LEU A 49 -44.43 -16.21 18.04
C LEU A 49 -45.90 -16.67 18.14
N GLU A 50 -46.14 -17.92 18.53
CA GLU A 50 -47.49 -18.43 18.79
C GLU A 50 -48.19 -17.70 19.96
N SER A 51 -47.42 -17.15 20.91
CA SER A 51 -47.99 -16.33 22.00
C SER A 51 -48.58 -14.99 21.51
N PHE A 52 -48.21 -14.56 20.30
CA PHE A 52 -48.76 -13.39 19.60
C PHE A 52 -49.73 -13.79 18.47
N ASP A 53 -50.29 -15.01 18.50
CA ASP A 53 -51.17 -15.56 17.44
C ASP A 53 -50.51 -15.63 16.03
N VAL A 54 -49.17 -15.58 15.97
CA VAL A 54 -48.41 -15.65 14.71
C VAL A 54 -48.10 -17.10 14.35
N SER A 55 -48.70 -17.58 13.25
CA SER A 55 -48.48 -18.95 12.77
C SER A 55 -47.15 -19.09 12.02
N THR A 56 -46.14 -19.60 12.71
CA THR A 56 -44.79 -19.86 12.14
C THR A 56 -44.80 -20.84 10.97
N SER A 57 -45.72 -21.81 10.98
CA SER A 57 -45.91 -22.76 9.87
C SER A 57 -46.40 -22.09 8.59
N LYS A 58 -47.25 -21.06 8.68
CA LYS A 58 -47.68 -20.27 7.52
C LYS A 58 -46.53 -19.46 6.93
N ILE A 59 -45.74 -18.80 7.79
CA ILE A 59 -44.54 -18.05 7.37
C ILE A 59 -43.54 -18.99 6.69
N HIS A 60 -43.22 -20.12 7.31
CA HIS A 60 -42.33 -21.14 6.74
C HIS A 60 -42.80 -21.60 5.35
N ASN A 61 -44.08 -21.96 5.22
CA ASN A 61 -44.65 -22.43 3.96
C ASN A 61 -44.66 -21.35 2.87
N GLU A 62 -44.92 -20.08 3.20
CA GLU A 62 -44.85 -18.98 2.24
C GLU A 62 -43.41 -18.74 1.77
N VAL A 63 -42.44 -18.76 2.69
CA VAL A 63 -41.02 -18.64 2.35
C VAL A 63 -40.59 -19.78 1.41
N ILE A 64 -40.92 -21.03 1.71
CA ILE A 64 -40.61 -22.19 0.85
C ILE A 64 -41.30 -22.09 -0.52
N SER A 65 -42.56 -21.63 -0.56
CA SER A 65 -43.29 -21.38 -1.81
C SER A 65 -42.60 -20.32 -2.67
N LYS A 66 -42.11 -19.21 -2.07
CA LYS A 66 -41.36 -18.18 -2.81
C LYS A 66 -39.99 -18.68 -3.25
N ILE A 67 -39.25 -19.39 -2.40
CA ILE A 67 -37.95 -20.00 -2.75
C ILE A 67 -38.07 -20.99 -3.92
N SER A 68 -39.16 -21.75 -3.99
CA SER A 68 -39.38 -22.75 -5.04
C SER A 68 -39.90 -22.17 -6.36
N LYS A 69 -40.76 -21.14 -6.32
CA LYS A 69 -41.46 -20.60 -7.50
C LYS A 69 -40.83 -19.33 -8.10
N SER A 70 -39.95 -18.65 -7.38
CA SER A 70 -39.46 -17.33 -7.77
C SER A 70 -38.29 -17.35 -8.76
N ARG A 71 -38.34 -16.44 -9.74
CA ARG A 71 -37.22 -16.15 -10.67
C ARG A 71 -36.02 -15.49 -9.97
N PHE A 72 -36.20 -14.99 -8.74
CA PHE A 72 -35.16 -14.32 -7.96
C PHE A 72 -34.14 -15.29 -7.34
N PHE A 73 -34.38 -16.60 -7.41
CA PHE A 73 -33.44 -17.63 -6.93
C PHE A 73 -32.83 -18.40 -8.11
N PRO A 74 -31.61 -18.06 -8.55
CA PRO A 74 -30.96 -18.78 -9.63
C PRO A 74 -30.73 -20.25 -9.23
N LYS A 75 -31.01 -21.16 -10.17
CA LYS A 75 -30.86 -22.60 -9.93
C LYS A 75 -29.43 -23.06 -10.21
N SER A 76 -28.90 -23.92 -9.35
CA SER A 76 -27.52 -24.41 -9.47
C SER A 76 -27.35 -25.24 -10.75
N LYS A 77 -26.34 -24.91 -11.56
CA LYS A 77 -25.90 -25.72 -12.71
C LYS A 77 -24.77 -26.66 -12.26
N ASN A 78 -24.97 -27.95 -12.43
CA ASN A 78 -24.01 -29.05 -12.13
C ASN A 78 -23.79 -29.38 -10.64
N ASN A 79 -24.83 -29.29 -9.78
CA ASN A 79 -24.75 -29.66 -8.36
C ASN A 79 -23.53 -29.06 -7.62
N LYS A 80 -23.16 -27.82 -7.96
CA LYS A 80 -22.10 -27.10 -7.24
C LYS A 80 -22.58 -26.80 -5.82
N PRO A 81 -21.67 -26.80 -4.82
CA PRO A 81 -22.04 -26.44 -3.45
C PRO A 81 -22.57 -25.00 -3.41
N PRO A 82 -23.66 -24.74 -2.68
CA PRO A 82 -24.29 -23.42 -2.66
C PRO A 82 -23.37 -22.40 -1.99
N ILE A 83 -23.33 -21.19 -2.53
CA ILE A 83 -22.47 -20.08 -2.08
C ILE A 83 -23.31 -19.15 -1.19
N LYS A 84 -22.71 -18.56 -0.15
CA LYS A 84 -23.40 -17.54 0.66
C LYS A 84 -23.63 -16.28 -0.17
N SER A 85 -24.84 -15.74 -0.15
CA SER A 85 -25.11 -14.43 -0.76
C SER A 85 -24.51 -13.29 0.07
N LYS A 86 -24.17 -12.16 -0.57
CA LYS A 86 -23.70 -10.94 0.13
C LYS A 86 -24.68 -10.47 1.20
N MET A 87 -25.97 -10.65 0.95
CA MET A 87 -27.04 -10.28 1.89
C MET A 87 -27.09 -11.19 3.11
N LEU A 88 -26.83 -12.49 2.94
CA LEU A 88 -26.65 -13.42 4.05
C LEU A 88 -25.38 -13.09 4.86
N GLU A 89 -24.29 -12.69 4.19
CA GLU A 89 -23.08 -12.24 4.88
C GLU A 89 -23.32 -10.98 5.71
N ALA A 90 -24.09 -10.02 5.17
CA ALA A 90 -24.52 -8.83 5.90
C ALA A 90 -25.40 -9.19 7.11
N LEU A 91 -26.38 -10.08 6.95
CA LEU A 91 -27.22 -10.58 8.04
C LEU A 91 -26.37 -11.21 9.15
N LEU A 92 -25.48 -12.15 8.81
CA LEU A 92 -24.63 -12.81 9.79
C LEU A 92 -23.66 -11.85 10.49
N TYR A 93 -23.16 -10.85 9.77
CA TYR A 93 -22.32 -9.80 10.33
C TYR A 93 -23.09 -8.92 11.30
N GLN A 94 -24.30 -8.48 10.94
CA GLN A 94 -25.17 -7.69 11.81
C GLN A 94 -25.61 -8.48 13.04
N SER A 95 -25.99 -9.75 12.91
CA SER A 95 -26.33 -10.60 14.06
C SER A 95 -25.15 -10.77 15.01
N LYS A 96 -23.93 -10.94 14.49
CA LYS A 96 -22.71 -10.99 15.32
C LYS A 96 -22.45 -9.67 16.04
N HIS A 97 -22.60 -8.54 15.35
CA HIS A 97 -22.46 -7.23 15.98
C HIS A 97 -23.51 -6.99 17.05
N GLN A 98 -24.78 -7.34 16.79
CA GLN A 98 -25.84 -7.21 17.78
C GLN A 98 -25.58 -8.09 19.02
N ALA A 99 -25.12 -9.33 18.82
CA ALA A 99 -24.74 -10.22 19.91
C ALA A 99 -23.56 -9.66 20.73
N ILE A 100 -22.55 -9.09 20.06
CA ILE A 100 -21.41 -8.42 20.73
C ILE A 100 -21.89 -7.20 21.53
N VAL A 101 -22.76 -6.38 20.94
CA VAL A 101 -23.29 -5.16 21.59
C VAL A 101 -24.12 -5.51 22.82
N SER A 102 -24.98 -6.53 22.74
CA SER A 102 -25.83 -6.97 23.85
C SER A 102 -25.13 -7.96 24.80
N GLU A 103 -23.83 -8.20 24.65
CA GLU A 103 -23.07 -9.25 25.36
C GLU A 103 -23.75 -10.64 25.39
N THR A 104 -24.49 -10.95 24.33
CA THR A 104 -25.21 -12.21 24.15
C THR A 104 -24.54 -13.07 23.08
N TYR A 105 -25.04 -14.29 22.86
CA TYR A 105 -24.65 -15.11 21.73
C TYR A 105 -25.67 -14.99 20.60
N VAL A 106 -25.20 -15.27 19.37
CA VAL A 106 -26.09 -15.29 18.20
C VAL A 106 -26.97 -16.55 18.26
N ASP A 107 -28.28 -16.34 18.40
CA ASP A 107 -29.30 -17.39 18.36
C ASP A 107 -30.43 -17.04 17.36
N GLU A 108 -31.44 -17.91 17.30
CA GLU A 108 -32.58 -17.74 16.40
C GLU A 108 -33.35 -16.44 16.63
N LEU A 109 -33.44 -15.96 17.88
CA LEU A 109 -34.13 -14.72 18.24
C LEU A 109 -33.36 -13.49 17.75
N VAL A 110 -32.03 -13.45 17.95
CA VAL A 110 -31.18 -12.36 17.43
C VAL A 110 -31.23 -12.31 15.90
N ILE A 111 -31.18 -13.46 15.22
CA ILE A 111 -31.27 -13.51 13.76
C ILE A 111 -32.64 -13.02 13.28
N PHE A 112 -33.72 -13.44 13.94
CA PHE A 112 -35.08 -13.01 13.60
C PHE A 112 -35.27 -11.50 13.80
N PHE A 113 -34.75 -10.95 14.90
CA PHE A 113 -34.75 -9.51 15.17
C PHE A 113 -34.05 -8.69 14.07
N ILE A 114 -32.88 -9.15 13.61
CA ILE A 114 -32.17 -8.48 12.51
C ILE A 114 -32.98 -8.58 11.21
N ILE A 115 -33.58 -9.74 10.90
CA ILE A 115 -34.45 -9.87 9.73
C ILE A 115 -35.61 -8.86 9.78
N MET A 116 -36.24 -8.68 10.95
CA MET A 116 -37.30 -7.68 11.15
C MET A 116 -36.80 -6.24 10.99
N SER A 117 -35.52 -5.99 11.29
CA SER A 117 -34.88 -4.67 11.22
C SER A 117 -34.32 -4.34 9.83
N MET A 118 -34.21 -5.33 8.94
CA MET A 118 -33.77 -5.09 7.57
C MET A 118 -34.94 -4.67 6.69
N ASP A 119 -35.06 -3.36 6.46
CA ASP A 119 -36.04 -2.80 5.54
C ASP A 119 -35.79 -3.25 4.08
N GLU A 120 -36.86 -3.32 3.28
CA GLU A 120 -36.83 -3.67 1.84
C GLU A 120 -36.30 -5.08 1.52
N THR A 121 -36.35 -6.00 2.47
CA THR A 121 -35.96 -7.41 2.26
C THR A 121 -37.17 -8.32 2.07
N MET A 122 -37.07 -9.31 1.18
CA MET A 122 -38.18 -10.26 0.96
C MET A 122 -38.50 -11.05 2.23
N SER A 123 -37.47 -11.35 3.03
CA SER A 123 -37.61 -12.00 4.33
C SER A 123 -38.48 -11.17 5.29
N ASN A 124 -38.22 -9.86 5.41
CA ASN A 124 -39.02 -8.97 6.24
C ASN A 124 -40.43 -8.72 5.68
N GLU A 125 -40.56 -8.59 4.34
CA GLU A 125 -41.85 -8.44 3.68
C GLU A 125 -42.81 -9.60 3.99
N ILE A 126 -42.31 -10.84 3.99
CA ILE A 126 -43.11 -12.03 4.33
C ILE A 126 -43.53 -12.01 5.79
N VAL A 127 -42.65 -11.58 6.70
CA VAL A 127 -42.96 -11.46 8.14
C VAL A 127 -44.04 -10.38 8.35
N ARG A 128 -43.87 -9.18 7.79
CA ARG A 128 -44.84 -8.07 7.86
C ARG A 128 -46.22 -8.41 7.26
N LYS A 129 -46.31 -9.39 6.37
CA LYS A 129 -47.58 -9.84 5.79
C LYS A 129 -48.37 -10.76 6.73
N HIS A 130 -47.69 -11.45 7.64
CA HIS A 130 -48.30 -12.44 8.55
C HIS A 130 -48.46 -11.94 9.98
N ILE A 131 -47.93 -10.75 10.29
CA ILE A 131 -48.02 -10.10 11.59
C ILE A 131 -48.75 -8.79 11.39
N ASP A 132 -49.79 -8.53 12.18
CA ASP A 132 -50.51 -7.26 12.11
C ASP A 132 -49.59 -6.09 12.47
N LYS A 133 -49.79 -4.94 11.83
CA LYS A 133 -48.85 -3.81 11.94
C LYS A 133 -48.63 -3.32 13.38
N LYS A 134 -49.63 -3.44 14.26
CA LYS A 134 -49.49 -3.10 15.68
C LYS A 134 -48.69 -4.15 16.45
N GLU A 135 -48.93 -5.42 16.19
CA GLU A 135 -48.22 -6.53 16.81
C GLU A 135 -46.76 -6.63 16.32
N TYR A 136 -46.48 -6.17 15.10
CA TYR A 136 -45.13 -6.18 14.54
C TYR A 136 -44.15 -5.32 15.36
N ASP A 137 -44.54 -4.10 15.69
CA ASP A 137 -43.71 -3.19 16.49
C ASP A 137 -43.62 -3.70 17.94
N GLU A 138 -44.71 -4.26 18.50
CA GLU A 138 -44.71 -4.86 19.83
C GLU A 138 -43.81 -6.11 19.94
N ILE A 139 -43.81 -6.97 18.92
CA ILE A 139 -42.90 -8.13 18.83
C ILE A 139 -41.45 -7.67 18.66
N HIS A 140 -41.21 -6.65 17.83
CA HIS A 140 -39.87 -6.11 17.61
C HIS A 140 -39.28 -5.54 18.91
N ASP A 141 -40.04 -4.70 19.61
CA ASP A 141 -39.64 -4.08 20.86
C ASP A 141 -39.48 -5.11 22.00
N SER A 142 -40.38 -6.09 22.08
CA SER A 142 -40.29 -7.13 23.12
C SER A 142 -39.13 -8.11 22.89
N ILE A 143 -38.79 -8.46 21.64
CA ILE A 143 -37.57 -9.22 21.35
C ILE A 143 -36.33 -8.39 21.70
N LEU A 144 -36.32 -7.09 21.39
CA LEU A 144 -35.24 -6.20 21.78
C LEU A 144 -35.11 -6.11 23.31
N GLU A 145 -36.23 -6.06 24.03
CA GLU A 145 -36.24 -6.09 25.48
C GLU A 145 -35.68 -7.42 26.01
N ILE A 146 -36.04 -8.57 25.43
CA ILE A 146 -35.48 -9.88 25.81
C ILE A 146 -33.97 -9.92 25.54
N ILE A 147 -33.51 -9.40 24.40
CA ILE A 147 -32.09 -9.35 24.05
C ILE A 147 -31.32 -8.44 25.02
N THR A 148 -31.88 -7.30 25.41
CA THR A 148 -31.28 -6.37 26.39
C THR A 148 -31.39 -6.87 27.83
N GLN A 149 -32.42 -7.63 28.20
CA GLN A 149 -32.49 -8.28 29.53
C GLN A 149 -31.45 -9.40 29.66
N ARG A 150 -31.16 -10.12 28.57
CA ARG A 150 -30.04 -11.07 28.51
C ARG A 150 -28.68 -10.38 28.72
N GLU A 151 -28.52 -9.14 28.29
CA GLU A 151 -27.35 -8.30 28.61
C GLU A 151 -27.22 -8.12 30.13
N MET A 152 -28.33 -7.85 30.82
CA MET A 152 -28.35 -7.66 32.27
C MET A 152 -27.99 -8.96 33.03
N ILE A 153 -28.53 -10.10 32.60
CA ILE A 153 -28.23 -11.42 33.17
C ILE A 153 -26.79 -11.86 32.84
N GLY A 154 -26.32 -11.60 31.62
CA GLY A 154 -24.93 -11.84 31.19
C GLY A 154 -23.92 -11.02 31.98
N SER A 155 -24.24 -9.75 32.26
CA SER A 155 -23.44 -8.86 33.11
C SER A 155 -23.41 -9.32 34.58
N LEU A 156 -24.52 -9.89 35.09
CA LEU A 156 -24.64 -10.46 36.43
C LEU A 156 -23.88 -11.78 36.58
N LEU A 157 -23.96 -12.67 35.59
CA LEU A 157 -23.19 -13.92 35.55
C LEU A 157 -21.70 -13.67 35.38
N LYS A 158 -21.30 -12.69 34.55
CA LYS A 158 -19.91 -12.21 34.47
C LYS A 158 -19.43 -11.64 35.81
N LYS A 159 -20.25 -10.85 36.51
CA LYS A 159 -19.96 -10.35 37.87
C LYS A 159 -19.78 -11.48 38.89
N ALA A 160 -20.55 -12.56 38.79
CA ALA A 160 -20.47 -13.70 39.71
C ALA A 160 -19.27 -14.62 39.45
N LEU A 161 -18.85 -14.77 38.18
CA LEU A 161 -17.76 -15.67 37.77
C LEU A 161 -16.36 -14.98 37.73
N MET A 162 -16.30 -13.65 37.81
CA MET A 162 -15.05 -12.87 37.77
C MET A 162 -14.09 -12.97 38.98
N PRO A 163 -14.40 -13.55 40.17
CA PRO A 163 -13.40 -13.61 41.24
C PRO A 163 -12.25 -14.61 41.04
N MET A 164 -12.28 -15.54 40.06
CA MET A 164 -11.30 -16.65 40.03
C MET A 164 -10.27 -16.66 38.89
N VAL A 165 -10.36 -15.82 37.86
CA VAL A 165 -9.31 -15.79 36.82
C VAL A 165 -9.01 -14.35 36.41
N MET A 166 -8.01 -13.79 37.10
CA MET A 166 -7.21 -12.62 36.70
C MET A 166 -7.95 -11.32 36.32
N GLY A 167 -8.34 -10.55 37.36
CA GLY A 167 -7.85 -9.19 37.62
C GLY A 167 -8.03 -8.06 36.58
N GLY A 168 -9.13 -7.32 36.71
CA GLY A 168 -9.26 -5.91 36.29
C GLY A 168 -10.69 -5.36 36.57
N PRO A 169 -10.90 -4.25 37.31
CA PRO A 169 -12.23 -3.83 37.74
C PRO A 169 -13.03 -3.06 36.65
N PRO A 170 -14.37 -2.95 36.76
CA PRO A 170 -15.22 -2.15 35.86
C PRO A 170 -15.11 -0.65 36.16
N MET A 171 -15.40 0.17 35.13
CA MET A 171 -15.21 1.63 35.08
C MET A 171 -16.06 2.40 36.14
N GLU A 172 -15.38 3.00 37.11
CA GLU A 172 -15.91 4.13 37.90
C GLU A 172 -16.08 5.37 37.00
N GLN A 173 -17.08 6.21 37.29
CA GLN A 173 -17.11 7.58 36.75
C GLN A 173 -15.86 8.31 37.23
N LEU A 174 -14.83 8.38 36.38
CA LEU A 174 -13.58 9.06 36.72
C LEU A 174 -13.89 10.51 37.06
N THR A 175 -13.51 10.93 38.26
CA THR A 175 -13.47 12.34 38.63
C THR A 175 -12.57 13.11 37.66
N THR A 176 -12.73 14.43 37.59
CA THR A 176 -11.97 15.27 36.64
C THR A 176 -10.46 15.10 36.82
N GLU A 177 -9.98 14.86 38.05
CA GLU A 177 -8.56 14.60 38.33
C GLU A 177 -8.11 13.22 37.84
N GLN A 178 -8.90 12.17 38.07
CA GLN A 178 -8.60 10.83 37.58
C GLN A 178 -8.63 10.75 36.04
N ALA A 179 -9.48 11.54 35.39
CA ALA A 179 -9.50 11.66 33.93
C ALA A 179 -8.22 12.32 33.40
N LEU A 180 -7.69 13.34 34.08
CA LEU A 180 -6.43 13.98 33.70
C LEU A 180 -5.24 13.03 33.90
N GLU A 181 -5.18 12.28 35.00
CA GLU A 181 -4.10 11.30 35.22
C GLU A 181 -4.09 10.16 34.20
N LYS A 182 -5.29 9.74 33.74
CA LYS A 182 -5.43 8.63 32.79
C LYS A 182 -5.17 9.03 31.34
N TYR A 183 -5.61 10.23 30.92
CA TYR A 183 -5.61 10.62 29.50
C TYR A 183 -4.65 11.77 29.16
N CYS A 184 -4.10 12.45 30.18
CA CYS A 184 -3.12 13.51 29.98
C CYS A 184 -1.77 13.12 30.57
N TYR A 185 -0.73 13.46 29.85
CA TYR A 185 0.65 13.25 30.26
C TYR A 185 1.28 14.57 30.66
N ASN A 186 1.77 14.69 31.90
CA ASN A 186 2.47 15.89 32.35
C ASN A 186 3.92 15.89 31.82
N MET A 187 4.16 16.66 30.76
CA MET A 187 5.48 16.74 30.12
C MET A 187 6.49 17.49 31.00
N THR A 188 6.05 18.41 31.84
CA THR A 188 6.90 19.19 32.75
C THR A 188 7.55 18.30 33.80
N THR A 189 6.79 17.38 34.41
CA THR A 189 7.35 16.44 35.41
C THR A 189 8.26 15.40 34.77
N HIS A 190 7.97 14.99 33.54
CA HIS A 190 8.85 14.08 32.80
C HIS A 190 10.17 14.75 32.40
N SER A 191 10.11 15.96 31.86
CA SER A 191 11.27 16.74 31.42
C SER A 191 12.25 17.03 32.56
N ALA A 192 11.75 17.11 33.80
CA ALA A 192 12.59 17.27 34.98
C ALA A 192 13.43 16.02 35.33
N LYS A 193 13.00 14.82 34.89
CA LYS A 193 13.67 13.54 35.17
C LYS A 193 14.59 13.08 34.04
N THR A 194 14.43 13.60 32.83
CA THR A 194 15.19 13.16 31.66
C THR A 194 16.54 13.89 31.53
N PRO A 195 17.57 13.23 30.99
CA PRO A 195 18.84 13.88 30.69
C PRO A 195 18.61 15.04 29.71
N TYR A 196 19.33 16.13 29.93
CA TYR A 196 19.20 17.31 29.09
C TYR A 196 19.89 17.10 27.75
N THR A 197 19.15 17.39 26.69
CA THR A 197 19.61 17.45 25.32
C THR A 197 19.09 18.77 24.75
N ASP A 198 20.01 19.66 24.36
CA ASP A 198 19.64 20.85 23.59
C ASP A 198 19.10 20.41 22.24
N ILE A 199 18.04 21.07 21.80
CA ILE A 199 17.57 20.93 20.43
C ILE A 199 18.52 21.68 19.50
N ILE A 200 18.89 21.03 18.40
CA ILE A 200 19.89 21.56 17.48
C ILE A 200 19.20 22.11 16.24
N GLY A 201 19.49 23.37 15.89
CA GLY A 201 19.03 23.99 14.65
C GLY A 201 17.53 24.32 14.61
N ARG A 202 16.89 24.51 15.76
CA ARG A 202 15.45 24.83 15.89
C ARG A 202 15.17 26.05 16.77
N GLU A 203 16.17 26.92 16.93
CA GLU A 203 16.09 28.07 17.83
C GLU A 203 15.05 29.09 17.34
N ASP A 204 15.00 29.34 16.03
CA ASP A 204 14.06 30.27 15.41
C ASP A 204 12.60 29.79 15.56
N GLU A 205 12.33 28.51 15.31
CA GLU A 205 10.97 27.96 15.46
C GLU A 205 10.50 27.96 16.91
N ILE A 206 11.41 27.67 17.87
CA ILE A 206 11.10 27.77 19.31
C ILE A 206 10.83 29.21 19.70
N PHE A 207 11.60 30.16 19.21
CA PHE A 207 11.37 31.57 19.47
C PHE A 207 10.03 32.06 18.90
N LEU A 208 9.65 31.63 17.69
CA LEU A 208 8.33 31.91 17.12
C LEU A 208 7.20 31.29 17.95
N LEU A 209 7.42 30.09 18.49
CA LEU A 209 6.46 29.41 19.36
C LEU A 209 6.32 30.13 20.71
N GLU A 210 7.42 30.58 21.31
CA GLU A 210 7.40 31.44 22.50
C GLU A 210 6.60 32.72 22.22
N GLN A 211 6.93 33.44 21.14
CA GLN A 211 6.22 34.65 20.75
C GLN A 211 4.73 34.40 20.61
N ALA A 212 4.33 33.31 19.95
CA ALA A 212 2.92 32.95 19.79
C ALA A 212 2.23 32.77 21.15
N LEU A 213 2.86 32.08 22.10
CA LEU A 213 2.32 31.79 23.42
C LEU A 213 2.24 33.02 24.33
N VAL A 214 3.10 34.03 24.16
CA VAL A 214 3.12 35.24 25.01
C VAL A 214 2.06 36.28 24.57
N ARG A 215 1.50 36.16 23.37
CA ARG A 215 0.48 37.10 22.86
C ARG A 215 -0.75 37.17 23.77
N LYS A 216 -1.35 38.37 23.85
CA LYS A 216 -2.64 38.59 24.52
C LYS A 216 -3.81 37.91 23.79
N ASN A 217 -3.79 37.97 22.45
CA ASN A 217 -4.80 37.39 21.57
C ASN A 217 -4.11 36.45 20.57
N LYS A 218 -4.78 35.35 20.20
CA LYS A 218 -4.20 34.27 19.37
C LYS A 218 -2.96 33.65 20.02
N ASN A 219 -3.09 33.31 21.30
CA ASN A 219 -2.06 32.72 22.15
C ASN A 219 -1.93 31.19 22.01
N ASN A 220 -2.38 30.66 20.87
CA ASN A 220 -2.32 29.25 20.53
C ASN A 220 -1.50 29.10 19.26
N ALA A 221 -0.77 28.00 19.13
CA ALA A 221 0.08 27.72 17.98
C ALA A 221 -0.27 26.39 17.32
N ILE A 222 -0.12 26.30 16.00
CA ILE A 222 -0.12 25.03 15.28
C ILE A 222 1.20 24.89 14.56
N LEU A 223 1.91 23.80 14.85
CA LEU A 223 3.11 23.36 14.18
C LEU A 223 2.71 22.57 12.94
N THR A 224 3.03 23.10 11.77
CA THR A 224 2.80 22.47 10.47
C THR A 224 4.11 22.01 9.88
N GLY A 225 4.18 20.77 9.41
CA GLY A 225 5.37 20.23 8.75
C GLY A 225 5.24 18.74 8.47
N GLN A 226 6.16 18.17 7.70
CA GLN A 226 6.11 16.75 7.37
C GLN A 226 6.24 15.84 8.60
N ALA A 227 5.80 14.59 8.50
CA ALA A 227 6.00 13.61 9.57
C ALA A 227 7.51 13.30 9.76
N GLY A 228 7.94 13.05 10.99
CA GLY A 228 9.33 12.69 11.30
C GLY A 228 10.33 13.85 11.41
N ILE A 229 9.93 15.11 11.20
CA ILE A 229 10.85 16.27 11.27
C ILE A 229 11.22 16.73 12.70
N GLY A 230 10.62 16.11 13.73
CA GLY A 230 10.86 16.43 15.15
C GLY A 230 9.91 17.44 15.80
N LYS A 231 8.64 17.49 15.38
CA LYS A 231 7.62 18.40 15.97
C LYS A 231 7.41 18.16 17.48
N THR A 232 7.28 16.90 17.90
CA THR A 232 7.09 16.51 19.32
C THR A 232 8.34 16.82 20.15
N GLU A 233 9.54 16.54 19.62
CA GLU A 233 10.83 16.87 20.26
C GLU A 233 10.98 18.38 20.52
N MET A 234 10.47 19.22 19.62
CA MET A 234 10.47 20.67 19.81
C MET A 234 9.63 21.11 21.01
N ILE A 235 8.51 20.44 21.27
CA ILE A 235 7.67 20.70 22.45
C ILE A 235 8.32 20.20 23.74
N GLU A 236 8.97 19.04 23.69
CA GLU A 236 9.78 18.56 24.81
C GLU A 236 10.90 19.55 25.17
N SER A 237 11.58 20.08 24.16
CA SER A 237 12.65 21.05 24.32
C SER A 237 12.13 22.38 24.89
N LEU A 238 11.01 22.89 24.37
CA LEU A 238 10.32 24.05 24.96
C LEU A 238 9.98 23.81 26.44
N THR A 239 9.49 22.62 26.78
CA THR A 239 9.13 22.25 28.16
C THR A 239 10.37 22.25 29.08
N LYS A 240 11.51 21.77 28.59
CA LYS A 240 12.81 21.86 29.29
C LYS A 240 13.25 23.32 29.49
N TYR A 241 13.06 24.19 28.51
CA TYR A 241 13.41 25.61 28.63
C TYR A 241 12.51 26.34 29.64
N ILE A 242 11.22 26.02 29.67
CA ILE A 242 10.26 26.56 30.66
C ILE A 242 10.63 26.14 32.09
N THR A 243 10.88 24.83 32.30
CA THR A 243 11.22 24.28 33.63
C THR A 243 12.49 24.87 34.21
N ARG A 244 13.46 25.25 33.36
CA ARG A 244 14.73 25.86 33.76
C ARG A 244 14.68 27.38 33.90
N GLY A 245 13.55 28.01 33.59
CA GLY A 245 13.42 29.47 33.61
C GLY A 245 14.22 30.19 32.51
N GLN A 246 14.60 29.48 31.43
CA GLN A 246 15.25 30.10 30.27
C GLN A 246 14.27 30.95 29.44
N ILE A 247 12.96 30.74 29.63
CA ILE A 247 11.89 31.54 29.06
C ILE A 247 11.16 32.27 30.19
N PRO A 248 11.57 33.50 30.57
CA PRO A 248 11.01 34.21 31.73
C PRO A 248 9.50 34.41 31.65
N ASN A 249 8.99 34.70 30.46
CA ASN A 249 7.56 34.99 30.23
C ASN A 249 6.65 33.76 30.41
N LEU A 250 7.21 32.56 30.31
CA LEU A 250 6.50 31.30 30.46
C LEU A 250 6.93 30.55 31.73
N GLN A 251 7.65 31.20 32.64
CA GLN A 251 8.06 30.58 33.89
C GLN A 251 6.85 30.21 34.76
N GLY A 252 6.87 28.99 35.29
CA GLY A 252 5.77 28.44 36.10
C GLY A 252 4.56 27.95 35.30
N TRP A 253 4.62 27.95 33.96
CA TRP A 253 3.62 27.27 33.14
C TRP A 253 3.88 25.76 33.13
N THR A 254 2.80 24.97 33.21
CA THR A 254 2.87 23.50 33.14
C THR A 254 2.36 23.02 31.78
N VAL A 255 3.09 22.10 31.16
CA VAL A 255 2.79 21.54 29.84
C VAL A 255 2.18 20.14 30.00
N TYR A 256 0.99 19.95 29.44
CA TYR A 256 0.27 18.67 29.40
C TYR A 256 0.09 18.21 27.96
N SER A 257 0.45 16.96 27.65
CA SER A 257 0.12 16.32 26.38
C SER A 257 -1.18 15.53 26.50
N ILE A 258 -2.05 15.60 25.50
CA ILE A 258 -3.27 14.78 25.43
C ILE A 258 -3.00 13.58 24.53
N ASP A 259 -3.28 12.37 25.02
CA ASP A 259 -3.24 11.14 24.22
C ASP A 259 -4.62 10.85 23.61
N ILE A 260 -4.82 11.32 22.38
CA ILE A 260 -6.08 11.15 21.66
C ILE A 260 -6.42 9.65 21.43
N PRO A 261 -5.49 8.79 20.97
CA PRO A 261 -5.73 7.34 20.88
C PRO A 261 -6.26 6.70 22.17
N SER A 262 -5.70 7.04 23.34
CA SER A 262 -6.18 6.50 24.63
C SER A 262 -7.58 6.97 24.99
N ILE A 263 -7.99 8.15 24.53
CA ILE A 263 -9.35 8.67 24.75
C ILE A 263 -10.35 7.95 23.85
N MET A 264 -9.97 7.63 22.61
CA MET A 264 -10.75 6.80 21.68
C MET A 264 -10.80 5.33 22.12
N ALA A 265 -9.76 4.84 22.80
CA ALA A 265 -9.72 3.48 23.30
C ALA A 265 -10.86 3.23 24.30
N GLY A 266 -11.68 2.22 24.01
CA GLY A 266 -12.82 1.85 24.84
C GLY A 266 -13.97 2.87 24.83
N THR A 267 -14.11 3.69 23.79
CA THR A 267 -15.37 4.40 23.48
C THR A 267 -16.10 3.66 22.37
N MET A 268 -17.26 3.05 22.67
CA MET A 268 -18.12 2.41 21.66
C MET A 268 -19.01 3.42 20.94
N TYR A 269 -19.34 4.55 21.60
CA TYR A 269 -20.20 5.59 21.06
C TYR A 269 -19.49 6.94 20.98
N ARG A 270 -19.82 7.72 19.94
CA ARG A 270 -19.29 9.08 19.73
C ARG A 270 -19.51 10.00 20.94
N GLY A 271 -20.67 9.89 21.59
CA GLY A 271 -21.01 10.71 22.75
C GLY A 271 -20.11 10.45 23.97
N ASP A 272 -19.54 9.26 24.11
CA ASP A 272 -18.66 8.93 25.24
C ASP A 272 -17.30 9.60 25.08
N PHE A 273 -16.77 9.61 23.85
CA PHE A 273 -15.56 10.36 23.52
C PHE A 273 -15.75 11.85 23.76
N GLU A 274 -16.86 12.45 23.28
CA GLU A 274 -17.17 13.86 23.48
C GLU A 274 -17.29 14.22 24.97
N LYS A 275 -17.93 13.36 25.78
CA LYS A 275 -18.00 13.53 27.25
C LYS A 275 -16.61 13.47 27.89
N ARG A 276 -15.77 12.50 27.52
CA ARG A 276 -14.39 12.39 28.04
C ARG A 276 -13.57 13.62 27.69
N MET A 277 -13.60 14.06 26.43
CA MET A 277 -12.91 15.25 25.97
C MET A 277 -13.40 16.51 26.69
N LYS A 278 -14.71 16.65 26.88
CA LYS A 278 -15.27 17.78 27.62
C LYS A 278 -14.77 17.80 29.07
N SER A 279 -14.77 16.66 29.75
CA SER A 279 -14.23 16.55 31.11
C SER A 279 -12.74 16.92 31.19
N ILE A 280 -11.94 16.49 30.22
CA ILE A 280 -10.51 16.83 30.13
C ILE A 280 -10.33 18.34 29.92
N VAL A 281 -11.03 18.93 28.94
CA VAL A 281 -10.94 20.36 28.61
C VAL A 281 -11.41 21.23 29.78
N ASP A 282 -12.51 20.86 30.44
CA ASP A 282 -13.01 21.57 31.62
C ASP A 282 -12.04 21.44 32.81
N GLY A 283 -11.41 20.27 32.99
CA GLY A 283 -10.38 20.05 34.00
C GLY A 283 -9.11 20.88 33.76
N LEU A 284 -8.62 20.92 32.51
CA LEU A 284 -7.43 21.70 32.13
C LEU A 284 -7.70 23.21 32.17
N SER A 285 -8.92 23.65 31.84
CA SER A 285 -9.30 25.08 31.87
C SER A 285 -9.37 25.67 33.28
N LYS A 286 -9.49 24.83 34.31
CA LYS A 286 -9.47 25.25 35.73
C LYS A 286 -8.06 25.41 36.29
N LYS A 287 -7.04 24.85 35.63
CA LYS A 287 -5.64 24.97 36.08
C LYS A 287 -5.07 26.32 35.68
N GLU A 288 -4.42 26.99 36.62
CA GLU A 288 -3.68 28.22 36.34
C GLU A 288 -2.40 27.90 35.54
N LYS A 289 -2.06 28.78 34.58
CA LYS A 289 -0.84 28.69 33.76
C LYS A 289 -0.64 27.33 33.07
N CYS A 290 -1.65 26.89 32.34
CA CYS A 290 -1.67 25.61 31.64
C CYS A 290 -1.38 25.76 30.13
N ILE A 291 -0.43 24.97 29.61
CA ILE A 291 -0.19 24.76 28.18
C ILE A 291 -0.59 23.33 27.84
N VAL A 292 -1.38 23.16 26.80
CA VAL A 292 -1.84 21.86 26.31
C VAL A 292 -1.23 21.58 24.95
N PHE A 293 -0.51 20.48 24.85
CA PHE A 293 -0.01 19.92 23.61
C PHE A 293 -0.97 18.84 23.10
N ILE A 294 -1.32 18.92 21.83
CA ILE A 294 -2.13 17.93 21.12
C ILE A 294 -1.34 17.51 19.89
N ASP A 295 -0.77 16.30 19.95
CA ASP A 295 -0.19 15.69 18.76
C ASP A 295 -1.32 15.27 17.81
N GLU A 296 -1.06 15.31 16.50
CA GLU A 296 -2.04 14.99 15.46
C GLU A 296 -3.40 15.72 15.65
N VAL A 297 -3.35 17.04 15.85
CA VAL A 297 -4.53 17.87 16.16
C VAL A 297 -5.65 17.81 15.10
N HIS A 298 -5.36 17.34 13.90
CA HIS A 298 -6.36 17.11 12.85
C HIS A 298 -7.34 15.97 13.20
N LEU A 299 -6.94 14.99 14.02
CA LEU A 299 -7.81 13.88 14.43
C LEU A 299 -9.06 14.33 15.19
N ILE A 300 -8.99 15.51 15.82
CA ILE A 300 -10.10 16.11 16.56
C ILE A 300 -10.81 17.24 15.81
N VAL A 301 -10.31 17.61 14.62
CA VAL A 301 -10.90 18.67 13.79
C VAL A 301 -11.27 18.05 12.44
N GLY A 302 -12.45 17.44 12.36
CA GLY A 302 -12.95 16.83 11.11
C GLY A 302 -14.03 17.66 10.44
N THR A 303 -13.82 18.07 9.19
CA THR A 303 -14.88 18.67 8.37
C THR A 303 -15.83 17.57 7.89
N GLY A 304 -17.07 17.59 8.35
CA GLY A 304 -18.10 16.65 7.92
C GLY A 304 -18.37 16.72 6.42
N ALA A 305 -17.74 15.82 5.65
CA ALA A 305 -18.11 15.47 4.29
C ALA A 305 -17.45 14.13 3.92
N GLY A 306 -18.27 13.10 3.68
CA GLY A 306 -17.83 11.80 3.14
C GLY A 306 -17.97 10.64 4.13
N SER A 307 -18.33 9.47 3.61
CA SER A 307 -18.83 8.25 4.25
C SER A 307 -17.97 7.58 5.34
N ASN A 308 -16.88 8.20 5.78
CA ASN A 308 -16.07 7.76 6.93
C ASN A 308 -15.95 8.90 7.95
N SER A 309 -16.78 8.79 8.99
CA SER A 309 -16.89 9.63 10.17
C SER A 309 -15.56 10.13 10.76
N GLN A 310 -15.19 11.38 10.50
CA GLN A 310 -14.37 12.14 11.44
C GLN A 310 -15.28 12.92 12.40
N MET A 311 -14.99 12.85 13.69
CA MET A 311 -15.76 13.49 14.76
C MET A 311 -15.47 15.00 14.78
N ASP A 312 -16.48 15.85 14.64
CA ASP A 312 -16.32 17.32 14.71
C ASP A 312 -16.25 17.81 16.17
N ILE A 313 -15.10 17.57 16.81
CA ILE A 313 -14.82 17.97 18.20
C ILE A 313 -14.30 19.42 18.28
N GLY A 314 -14.07 20.07 17.13
CA GLY A 314 -13.69 21.49 17.05
C GLY A 314 -14.65 22.40 17.84
N ASN A 315 -15.92 22.02 17.94
CA ASN A 315 -16.93 22.76 18.71
C ASN A 315 -16.72 22.72 20.24
N ILE A 316 -16.09 21.68 20.79
CA ILE A 316 -15.73 21.61 22.22
C ILE A 316 -14.52 22.49 22.52
N LEU A 317 -13.56 22.57 21.60
CA LEU A 317 -12.34 23.37 21.77
C LEU A 317 -12.55 24.87 21.52
N LYS A 318 -13.42 25.26 20.57
CA LYS A 318 -13.66 26.67 20.20
C LYS A 318 -13.95 27.60 21.39
N PRO A 319 -14.79 27.22 22.39
CA PRO A 319 -15.00 28.03 23.60
C PRO A 319 -13.77 28.09 24.51
N ALA A 320 -13.07 26.98 24.72
CA ALA A 320 -11.88 26.92 25.56
C ALA A 320 -10.74 27.80 25.01
N LEU A 321 -10.54 27.75 23.69
CA LEU A 321 -9.58 28.60 22.96
C LEU A 321 -9.97 30.09 22.94
N ALA A 322 -11.22 30.44 23.26
CA ALA A 322 -11.69 31.82 23.30
C ALA A 322 -11.42 32.50 24.64
N ARG A 323 -11.56 31.74 25.74
CA ARG A 323 -11.46 32.26 27.10
C ARG A 323 -10.01 32.59 27.48
N SER A 324 -9.02 32.12 26.73
CA SER A 324 -7.58 32.35 26.92
C SER A 324 -7.01 31.86 28.28
N ASN A 325 -7.81 31.13 29.07
CA ASN A 325 -7.39 30.53 30.34
C ASN A 325 -6.39 29.37 30.17
N MET A 326 -6.31 28.82 28.96
CA MET A 326 -5.44 27.71 28.58
C MET A 326 -4.82 28.02 27.22
N LYS A 327 -3.53 27.75 27.06
CA LYS A 327 -2.81 27.87 25.78
C LYS A 327 -2.74 26.52 25.12
N VAL A 328 -2.94 26.45 23.81
CA VAL A 328 -2.90 25.19 23.06
C VAL A 328 -1.81 25.22 22.00
N ILE A 329 -1.04 24.14 21.92
CA ILE A 329 -0.08 23.87 20.86
C ILE A 329 -0.53 22.60 20.15
N GLY A 330 -0.89 22.69 18.87
CA GLY A 330 -1.23 21.54 18.04
C GLY A 330 -0.08 21.18 17.10
N ALA A 331 0.11 19.90 16.79
CA ALA A 331 1.01 19.45 15.72
C ALA A 331 0.23 18.66 14.66
N THR A 332 0.51 18.89 13.38
CA THR A 332 -0.14 18.18 12.26
C THR A 332 0.70 18.30 10.99
N THR A 333 0.43 17.48 9.98
CA THR A 333 1.05 17.62 8.66
C THR A 333 0.49 18.82 7.89
N LEU A 334 1.23 19.28 6.88
CA LEU A 334 0.77 20.40 6.05
C LEU A 334 -0.49 20.02 5.24
N GLU A 335 -0.58 18.77 4.81
CA GLU A 335 -1.71 18.21 4.06
C GLU A 335 -2.97 18.20 4.94
N GLU A 336 -2.89 17.59 6.12
CA GLU A 336 -3.98 17.57 7.10
C GLU A 336 -4.42 18.98 7.51
N TYR A 337 -3.48 19.90 7.74
CA TYR A 337 -3.80 21.28 8.09
C TYR A 337 -4.70 21.96 7.04
N ARG A 338 -4.35 21.80 5.76
CA ARG A 338 -5.12 22.36 4.62
C ARG A 338 -6.49 21.69 4.50
N GLU A 339 -6.55 20.38 4.71
CA GLU A 339 -7.77 19.62 4.53
C GLU A 339 -8.79 19.82 5.66
N THR A 340 -8.33 20.09 6.87
CA THR A 340 -9.16 20.14 8.07
C THR A 340 -9.25 21.52 8.71
N ILE A 341 -8.12 22.03 9.20
CA ILE A 341 -8.05 23.22 10.06
C ILE A 341 -8.23 24.51 9.27
N GLU A 342 -7.62 24.61 8.09
CA GLU A 342 -7.70 25.81 7.24
C GLU A 342 -9.14 26.04 6.71
N LYS A 343 -9.90 24.96 6.49
CA LYS A 343 -11.31 25.03 6.10
C LYS A 343 -12.19 25.60 7.22
N ASP A 344 -11.88 25.32 8.49
CA ASP A 344 -12.58 25.93 9.63
C ASP A 344 -11.96 27.30 9.99
N LYS A 345 -12.48 28.35 9.34
CA LYS A 345 -12.09 29.75 9.60
C LYS A 345 -12.20 30.16 11.08
N ALA A 346 -13.12 29.55 11.84
CA ALA A 346 -13.33 29.92 13.24
C ALA A 346 -12.24 29.36 14.17
N LEU A 347 -11.65 28.22 13.81
CA LEU A 347 -10.53 27.60 14.50
C LEU A 347 -9.20 28.17 14.01
N ALA A 348 -9.00 28.27 12.69
CA ALA A 348 -7.78 28.83 12.07
C ALA A 348 -7.44 30.24 12.60
N ARG A 349 -8.44 31.10 12.81
CA ARG A 349 -8.21 32.46 13.35
C ARG A 349 -7.66 32.49 14.79
N ARG A 350 -7.77 31.40 15.55
CA ARG A 350 -7.36 31.30 16.97
C ARG A 350 -5.94 30.76 17.14
N PHE A 351 -5.38 30.17 16.09
CA PHE A 351 -4.05 29.61 16.07
C PHE A 351 -3.11 30.47 15.23
N GLN A 352 -1.86 30.57 15.67
CA GLN A 352 -0.74 31.03 14.85
C GLN A 352 -0.10 29.81 14.19
N LYS A 353 -0.08 29.80 12.86
CA LYS A 353 0.61 28.77 12.09
C LYS A 353 2.12 29.00 12.17
N ILE A 354 2.88 27.96 12.50
CA ILE A 354 4.35 27.94 12.52
C ILE A 354 4.79 26.79 11.63
N ASP A 355 5.43 27.12 10.51
CA ASP A 355 5.94 26.14 9.55
C ASP A 355 7.30 25.60 10.02
N VAL A 356 7.33 24.32 10.37
CA VAL A 356 8.55 23.59 10.75
C VAL A 356 9.10 22.93 9.50
N LYS A 357 10.33 23.32 9.12
CA LYS A 357 10.98 22.83 7.90
C LYS A 357 11.72 21.53 8.15
N GLU A 358 12.05 20.78 7.10
CA GLU A 358 13.01 19.68 7.22
C GLU A 358 14.40 20.27 7.57
N PRO A 359 15.14 19.69 8.54
CA PRO A 359 16.48 20.15 8.85
C PRO A 359 17.44 19.87 7.69
N SER A 360 18.43 20.74 7.53
CA SER A 360 19.50 20.56 6.54
C SER A 360 20.35 19.32 6.85
N LYS A 361 21.14 18.87 5.86
CA LYS A 361 22.09 17.78 6.04
C LYS A 361 23.08 18.05 7.18
N GLU A 362 23.56 19.30 7.25
CA GLU A 362 24.52 19.72 8.29
C GLU A 362 23.89 19.72 9.68
N GLU A 363 22.67 20.23 9.82
CA GLU A 363 21.92 20.18 11.08
C GLU A 363 21.63 18.73 11.48
N THR A 364 21.23 17.88 10.54
CA THR A 364 20.98 16.45 10.78
C THR A 364 22.24 15.74 11.28
N ILE A 365 23.41 16.03 10.70
CA ILE A 365 24.69 15.50 11.19
C ILE A 365 24.93 15.94 12.64
N LYS A 366 24.66 17.20 13.00
CA LYS A 366 24.80 17.68 14.38
C LYS A 366 23.81 16.96 15.32
N ILE A 367 22.55 16.80 14.91
CA ILE A 367 21.51 16.05 15.64
C ILE A 367 21.98 14.61 15.93
N LEU A 368 22.43 13.89 14.90
CA LEU A 368 22.91 12.51 15.04
C LEU A 368 24.15 12.41 15.93
N ASN A 369 25.06 13.40 15.88
CA ASN A 369 26.21 13.43 16.79
C ASN A 369 25.78 13.63 18.25
N GLY A 370 24.74 14.41 18.51
CA GLY A 370 24.14 14.55 19.85
C GLY A 370 23.50 13.25 20.35
N LEU A 371 22.84 12.49 19.46
CA LEU A 371 22.20 11.23 19.79
C LEU A 371 23.16 10.03 19.82
N LYS A 372 24.33 10.16 19.18
CA LYS A 372 25.33 9.09 19.01
C LYS A 372 25.64 8.38 20.32
N SER A 373 25.94 9.13 21.39
CA SER A 373 26.33 8.53 22.67
C SER A 373 25.24 7.66 23.31
N ASN A 374 23.97 7.98 23.05
CA ASN A 374 22.84 7.23 23.59
C ASN A 374 22.67 5.91 22.84
N PHE A 375 22.74 5.95 21.50
CA PHE A 375 22.72 4.74 20.67
C PHE A 375 23.92 3.82 20.93
N GLU A 376 25.13 4.38 21.08
CA GLU A 376 26.33 3.60 21.40
C GLU A 376 26.19 2.84 22.73
N LYS A 377 25.66 3.50 23.76
CA LYS A 377 25.39 2.86 25.07
C LYS A 377 24.30 1.78 24.96
N TYR A 378 23.18 2.09 24.32
CA TYR A 378 22.04 1.19 24.21
C TYR A 378 22.34 -0.09 23.41
N HIS A 379 23.06 0.07 22.29
CA HIS A 379 23.46 -1.04 21.41
C HIS A 379 24.82 -1.65 21.75
N SER A 380 25.52 -1.11 22.75
CA SER A 380 26.86 -1.57 23.18
C SER A 380 27.86 -1.61 22.03
N VAL A 381 27.88 -0.56 21.21
CA VAL A 381 28.69 -0.45 19.99
C VAL A 381 29.33 0.95 19.88
N LYS A 382 30.42 1.08 19.13
CA LYS A 382 30.98 2.39 18.76
C LYS A 382 30.79 2.64 17.27
N PHE A 383 30.35 3.83 16.89
CA PHE A 383 30.31 4.22 15.48
C PHE A 383 31.63 4.88 15.09
N GLY A 384 32.26 4.32 14.06
CA GLY A 384 33.53 4.79 13.50
C GLY A 384 33.47 6.21 12.94
N LYS A 385 34.62 6.70 12.45
CA LYS A 385 34.72 8.01 11.80
C LYS A 385 33.88 8.01 10.51
N ASN A 386 33.26 9.15 10.21
CA ASN A 386 32.45 9.40 9.01
C ASN A 386 31.18 8.54 8.84
N VAL A 387 30.87 7.63 9.78
CA VAL A 387 29.65 6.81 9.74
C VAL A 387 28.39 7.66 9.69
N ILE A 388 28.31 8.71 10.50
CA ILE A 388 27.14 9.61 10.53
C ILE A 388 26.99 10.38 9.21
N GLN A 389 28.11 10.85 8.64
CA GLN A 389 28.10 11.56 7.35
C GLN A 389 27.62 10.63 6.24
N GLU A 390 28.07 9.38 6.24
CA GLU A 390 27.62 8.36 5.30
C GLU A 390 26.13 8.06 5.45
N ILE A 391 25.64 7.91 6.69
CA ILE A 391 24.21 7.68 6.97
C ILE A 391 23.36 8.80 6.34
N VAL A 392 23.73 10.06 6.58
CA VAL A 392 22.98 11.20 6.03
C VAL A 392 23.07 11.25 4.50
N SER A 393 24.25 10.99 3.93
CA SER A 393 24.45 10.94 2.48
C SER A 393 23.58 9.87 1.81
N LEU A 394 23.60 8.64 2.33
CA LEU A 394 22.82 7.52 1.79
C LEU A 394 21.31 7.71 2.02
N ALA A 395 20.91 8.22 3.18
CA ALA A 395 19.50 8.51 3.46
C ALA A 395 18.92 9.57 2.52
N ASP A 396 19.70 10.61 2.21
CA ASP A 396 19.31 11.62 1.25
C ASP A 396 19.16 11.04 -0.16
N LYS A 397 20.10 10.20 -0.57
CA LYS A 397 20.14 9.63 -1.92
C LYS A 397 19.06 8.58 -2.15
N TYR A 398 18.80 7.68 -1.20
CA TYR A 398 17.98 6.49 -1.44
C TYR A 398 16.64 6.47 -0.70
N MET A 399 16.47 7.26 0.38
CA MET A 399 15.23 7.29 1.18
C MET A 399 14.46 8.59 0.92
N LEU A 400 14.00 8.76 -0.32
CA LEU A 400 13.37 9.99 -0.83
C LEU A 400 11.95 10.22 -0.29
N ASN A 401 11.27 9.18 0.19
CA ASN A 401 9.89 9.24 0.68
C ASN A 401 9.81 9.50 2.20
N LYS A 402 10.96 9.66 2.86
CA LYS A 402 11.06 10.02 4.27
C LYS A 402 11.84 11.32 4.42
N TYR A 403 11.60 12.02 5.53
CA TYR A 403 12.22 13.30 5.83
C TYR A 403 13.26 13.16 6.94
N PHE A 404 14.24 14.07 6.96
CA PHE A 404 15.16 14.23 8.06
C PHE A 404 14.48 14.87 9.29
N PRO A 405 14.94 14.56 10.51
CA PRO A 405 16.04 13.65 10.85
C PRO A 405 15.62 12.16 10.96
N ASP A 406 14.33 11.85 10.94
CA ASP A 406 13.77 10.50 11.19
C ASP A 406 14.45 9.40 10.37
N LYS A 407 14.55 9.56 9.04
CA LYS A 407 15.18 8.55 8.18
C LYS A 407 16.62 8.21 8.56
N ALA A 408 17.36 9.18 9.10
CA ALA A 408 18.75 8.98 9.48
C ALA A 408 18.86 8.35 10.87
N ILE A 409 17.92 8.67 11.77
CA ILE A 409 17.78 8.05 13.10
C ILE A 409 17.38 6.57 12.96
N ASP A 410 16.47 6.26 12.03
CA ASP A 410 16.06 4.89 11.70
C ASP A 410 17.27 4.04 11.25
N ILE A 411 18.12 4.57 10.36
CA ILE A 411 19.32 3.86 9.91
C ILE A 411 20.29 3.58 11.06
N ILE A 412 20.60 4.56 11.91
CA ILE A 412 21.57 4.37 13.01
C ILE A 412 21.05 3.34 14.02
N ASP A 413 19.76 3.35 14.32
CA ASP A 413 19.14 2.44 15.28
C ASP A 413 19.10 1.01 14.75
N VAL A 414 18.60 0.82 13.53
CA VAL A 414 18.55 -0.51 12.90
C VAL A 414 19.95 -1.08 12.67
N LEU A 415 20.94 -0.24 12.36
CA LEU A 415 22.33 -0.68 12.25
C LEU A 415 22.86 -1.20 13.61
N GLY A 416 22.58 -0.49 14.70
CA GLY A 416 22.94 -0.93 16.05
C GLY A 416 22.22 -2.21 16.47
N ALA A 417 20.91 -2.27 16.26
CA ALA A 417 20.08 -3.42 16.56
C ALA A 417 20.51 -4.67 15.77
N PHE A 418 20.77 -4.50 14.47
CA PHE A 418 21.27 -5.58 13.62
C PHE A 418 22.59 -6.14 14.14
N ASN A 419 23.55 -5.29 14.50
CA ASN A 419 24.82 -5.72 15.06
C ASN A 419 24.64 -6.52 16.35
N LYS A 420 23.68 -6.13 17.20
CA LYS A 420 23.34 -6.81 18.46
C LYS A 420 22.74 -8.20 18.23
N CYS A 421 22.05 -8.41 17.11
CA CYS A 421 21.48 -9.71 16.72
C CYS A 421 22.49 -10.67 16.08
N LEU A 422 23.70 -10.23 15.74
CA LEU A 422 24.73 -11.11 15.18
C LEU A 422 25.26 -12.08 16.24
N GLN A 423 25.58 -13.31 15.82
CA GLN A 423 26.26 -14.29 16.69
C GLN A 423 27.58 -13.76 17.25
N HIS A 424 28.29 -12.94 16.44
CA HIS A 424 29.51 -12.26 16.82
C HIS A 424 29.37 -10.76 16.56
N PRO A 425 28.85 -9.98 17.53
CA PRO A 425 28.65 -8.55 17.39
C PRO A 425 30.00 -7.83 17.26
N LYS A 426 30.08 -6.87 16.33
CA LYS A 426 31.26 -6.01 16.20
C LYS A 426 31.24 -4.95 17.30
N LYS A 427 32.42 -4.64 17.85
CA LYS A 427 32.59 -3.52 18.81
C LYS A 427 32.54 -2.16 18.13
N THR A 428 32.91 -2.09 16.85
CA THR A 428 32.94 -0.85 16.08
C THR A 428 32.35 -1.08 14.70
N LEU A 429 31.44 -0.19 14.31
CA LEU A 429 30.78 -0.20 13.01
C LEU A 429 31.39 0.87 12.12
N ASN A 430 31.61 0.51 10.86
CA ASN A 430 32.26 1.35 9.85
C ASN A 430 31.28 1.72 8.71
N VAL A 431 31.74 2.57 7.80
CA VAL A 431 31.01 3.01 6.60
C VAL A 431 30.46 1.83 5.78
N ILE A 432 31.24 0.76 5.62
CA ILE A 432 30.83 -0.45 4.88
C ILE A 432 29.62 -1.12 5.54
N ASP A 433 29.55 -1.13 6.88
CA ASP A 433 28.42 -1.74 7.60
C ASP A 433 27.13 -0.93 7.36
N VAL A 434 27.24 0.41 7.30
CA VAL A 434 26.13 1.31 6.93
C VAL A 434 25.65 1.00 5.51
N GLN A 435 26.57 0.98 4.54
CA GLN A 435 26.24 0.74 3.12
C GLN A 435 25.46 -0.55 2.94
N LYS A 436 25.93 -1.65 3.54
CA LYS A 436 25.23 -2.94 3.50
C LYS A 436 23.84 -2.87 4.14
N ARG A 437 23.72 -2.19 5.28
CA ARG A 437 22.43 -2.11 5.99
C ARG A 437 21.42 -1.26 5.22
N VAL A 438 21.85 -0.14 4.64
CA VAL A 438 20.99 0.72 3.83
C VAL A 438 20.57 -0.02 2.57
N ALA A 439 21.48 -0.68 1.84
CA ALA A 439 21.15 -1.53 0.68
C ALA A 439 19.98 -2.49 0.97
N ASN A 440 20.08 -3.22 2.08
CA ASN A 440 19.03 -4.14 2.51
C ASN A 440 17.71 -3.44 2.91
N MET A 441 17.74 -2.21 3.43
CA MET A 441 16.54 -1.45 3.76
C MET A 441 15.80 -0.95 2.52
N VAL A 442 16.55 -0.47 1.52
CA VAL A 442 15.97 0.11 0.30
C VAL A 442 15.83 -0.91 -0.84
N ASN A 443 16.07 -2.19 -0.54
CA ASN A 443 15.99 -3.32 -1.47
C ASN A 443 16.85 -3.13 -2.74
N ILE A 444 18.08 -2.66 -2.55
CA ILE A 444 19.10 -2.54 -3.61
C ILE A 444 20.26 -3.48 -3.24
N PRO A 445 20.90 -4.16 -4.21
CA PRO A 445 22.11 -4.95 -3.95
C PRO A 445 23.19 -4.19 -3.16
N GLU A 446 23.81 -4.86 -2.18
CA GLU A 446 24.95 -4.32 -1.43
C GLU A 446 26.10 -3.88 -2.34
N ILE A 447 26.25 -4.56 -3.49
CA ILE A 447 27.29 -4.28 -4.49
C ILE A 447 27.13 -2.89 -5.12
N ASN A 448 25.91 -2.33 -5.10
CA ASN A 448 25.62 -1.00 -5.64
C ASN A 448 26.00 0.13 -4.66
N LEU A 449 26.39 -0.15 -3.41
CA LEU A 449 26.76 0.87 -2.43
C LEU A 449 28.22 0.76 -1.95
N VAL A 450 28.79 -0.44 -1.97
CA VAL A 450 30.13 -0.70 -1.45
C VAL A 450 31.17 -0.58 -2.56
N GLY A 451 31.51 0.65 -3.00
CA GLY A 451 32.74 1.02 -3.77
C GLY A 451 33.14 0.15 -4.98
N SER A 452 32.27 -0.74 -5.43
CA SER A 452 32.46 -1.80 -6.44
C SER A 452 31.46 -1.69 -7.57
N GLU A 453 30.69 -0.59 -7.59
CA GLU A 453 29.80 -0.19 -8.68
C GLU A 453 30.57 -0.16 -10.01
N ASP A 454 31.82 0.32 -10.02
CA ASP A 454 32.67 0.39 -11.21
C ASP A 454 32.85 -0.98 -11.88
N ALA A 455 33.06 -2.03 -11.08
CA ALA A 455 33.27 -3.39 -11.57
C ALA A 455 31.95 -4.07 -12.03
N HIS A 456 30.81 -3.67 -11.46
CA HIS A 456 29.51 -4.18 -11.88
C HIS A 456 29.05 -3.51 -13.17
N LEU A 457 29.17 -2.17 -13.25
CA LEU A 457 28.85 -1.40 -14.45
C LEU A 457 29.79 -1.74 -15.62
N SER A 458 31.06 -2.00 -15.36
CA SER A 458 31.99 -2.47 -16.40
C SER A 458 31.57 -3.82 -17.00
N ASN A 459 30.88 -4.66 -16.23
CA ASN A 459 30.39 -5.97 -16.67
C ASN A 459 28.96 -5.96 -17.20
N LEU A 460 28.18 -4.91 -16.94
CA LEU A 460 26.77 -4.79 -17.34
C LEU A 460 26.61 -5.02 -18.86
N LYS A 461 27.42 -4.33 -19.67
CA LYS A 461 27.41 -4.49 -21.13
C LYS A 461 27.58 -5.95 -21.54
N ALA A 462 28.61 -6.61 -21.00
CA ALA A 462 28.92 -8.00 -21.32
C ALA A 462 27.85 -8.98 -20.79
N GLN A 463 27.13 -8.64 -19.71
CA GLN A 463 26.00 -9.43 -19.23
C GLN A 463 24.79 -9.28 -20.17
N LEU A 464 24.47 -8.05 -20.59
CA LEU A 464 23.38 -7.80 -21.52
C LEU A 464 23.63 -8.44 -22.89
N GLU A 465 24.86 -8.38 -23.42
CA GLU A 465 25.24 -9.01 -24.70
C GLU A 465 25.14 -10.55 -24.68
N LYS A 466 25.21 -11.20 -23.50
CA LYS A 466 25.02 -12.65 -23.37
C LYS A 466 23.56 -13.09 -23.50
N GLU A 467 22.63 -12.19 -23.18
CA GLU A 467 21.20 -12.47 -23.10
C GLU A 467 20.43 -11.86 -24.29
N VAL A 468 20.85 -10.68 -24.77
CA VAL A 468 20.20 -9.93 -25.85
C VAL A 468 21.07 -10.02 -27.10
N PHE A 469 20.51 -10.56 -28.19
CA PHE A 469 21.25 -10.82 -29.43
C PHE A 469 20.90 -9.84 -30.54
N GLY A 470 21.93 -9.35 -31.26
CA GLY A 470 21.78 -8.52 -32.45
C GLY A 470 21.47 -7.05 -32.18
N GLN A 471 21.71 -6.58 -30.94
CA GLN A 471 21.40 -5.22 -30.49
C GLN A 471 22.62 -4.55 -29.83
N ASP A 472 23.82 -4.85 -30.33
CA ASP A 472 25.10 -4.51 -29.68
C ASP A 472 25.28 -2.98 -29.54
N GLU A 473 24.91 -2.23 -30.58
CA GLU A 473 24.91 -0.76 -30.54
C GLU A 473 23.90 -0.20 -29.52
N ALA A 474 22.71 -0.80 -29.44
CA ALA A 474 21.69 -0.40 -28.48
C ALA A 474 22.14 -0.65 -27.03
N ILE A 475 22.77 -1.80 -26.77
CA ILE A 475 23.35 -2.14 -25.47
C ILE A 475 24.48 -1.19 -25.12
N LYS A 476 25.34 -0.84 -26.09
CA LYS A 476 26.42 0.13 -25.90
C LYS A 476 25.86 1.50 -25.49
N LEU A 477 24.94 2.07 -26.26
CA LEU A 477 24.35 3.37 -25.96
C LEU A 477 23.63 3.40 -24.61
N LEU A 478 22.87 2.34 -24.29
CA LEU A 478 22.22 2.19 -22.99
C LEU A 478 23.24 2.17 -21.83
N SER A 479 24.33 1.43 -22.02
CA SER A 479 25.39 1.33 -21.02
C SER A 479 26.10 2.67 -20.84
N ASP A 480 26.43 3.36 -21.94
CA ASP A 480 27.09 4.66 -21.93
C ASP A 480 26.22 5.71 -21.21
N SER A 481 24.91 5.78 -21.52
CA SER A 481 23.95 6.67 -20.84
C SER A 481 23.85 6.38 -19.35
N LEU A 482 23.82 5.10 -18.95
CA LEU A 482 23.78 4.73 -17.54
C LEU A 482 25.09 5.06 -16.81
N MET A 483 26.24 4.94 -17.48
CA MET A 483 27.54 5.33 -16.91
C MET A 483 27.59 6.84 -16.64
N VAL A 484 27.10 7.68 -17.55
CA VAL A 484 27.02 9.14 -17.34
C VAL A 484 26.17 9.47 -16.11
N ALA A 485 25.01 8.84 -15.98
CA ALA A 485 24.13 9.01 -14.84
C ALA A 485 24.80 8.57 -13.53
N ARG A 486 25.51 7.44 -13.53
CA ARG A 486 26.18 6.88 -12.35
C ARG A 486 27.42 7.67 -11.94
N ALA A 487 28.12 8.29 -12.88
CA ALA A 487 29.24 9.18 -12.63
C ALA A 487 28.84 10.50 -11.96
N GLY A 488 27.53 10.75 -11.76
CA GLY A 488 27.03 12.00 -11.17
C GLY A 488 27.21 13.20 -12.10
N LEU A 489 27.37 12.96 -13.40
CA LEU A 489 27.51 14.01 -14.42
C LEU A 489 26.16 14.49 -14.94
N LYS A 490 25.07 14.06 -14.30
CA LYS A 490 23.69 14.48 -14.58
C LYS A 490 23.21 15.39 -13.46
N GLU A 491 22.31 16.31 -13.79
CA GLU A 491 21.70 17.21 -12.81
C GLU A 491 20.89 16.41 -11.76
N ASP A 492 21.11 16.71 -10.48
CA ASP A 492 20.51 16.02 -9.32
C ASP A 492 18.98 16.07 -9.24
N ASN A 493 18.34 16.97 -9.99
CA ASN A 493 16.89 17.12 -10.03
C ASN A 493 16.23 16.30 -11.15
N LYS A 494 16.96 15.57 -11.98
CA LYS A 494 16.38 14.76 -13.06
C LYS A 494 16.22 13.30 -12.65
N THR A 495 15.50 12.53 -13.45
CA THR A 495 15.52 11.05 -13.37
C THR A 495 16.94 10.53 -13.54
N GLN A 496 17.22 9.33 -13.05
CA GLN A 496 18.54 8.72 -13.19
C GLN A 496 18.89 8.60 -14.67
N MET A 497 17.96 8.09 -15.47
CA MET A 497 18.11 8.00 -16.93
C MET A 497 16.73 8.05 -17.59
N SER A 498 16.62 8.65 -18.76
CA SER A 498 15.41 8.73 -19.59
C SER A 498 15.74 8.46 -21.04
N VAL A 499 15.33 7.28 -21.54
CA VAL A 499 15.66 6.84 -22.90
C VAL A 499 14.43 6.36 -23.65
N LEU A 500 14.45 6.57 -24.97
CA LEU A 500 13.43 6.06 -25.89
C LEU A 500 14.01 4.95 -26.76
N PHE A 501 13.49 3.74 -26.61
CA PHE A 501 13.80 2.61 -27.47
C PHE A 501 12.90 2.62 -28.69
N ARG A 502 13.50 2.68 -29.87
CA ARG A 502 12.78 2.72 -31.13
C ARG A 502 13.17 1.54 -32.02
N GLY A 503 12.19 0.90 -32.63
CA GLY A 503 12.44 -0.10 -33.68
C GLY A 503 11.26 -1.03 -33.90
N PRO A 504 11.39 -2.06 -34.73
CA PRO A 504 10.32 -3.02 -35.03
C PRO A 504 9.83 -3.79 -33.80
N SER A 505 8.62 -4.37 -33.88
CA SER A 505 8.12 -5.26 -32.82
C SER A 505 8.93 -6.56 -32.77
N GLY A 506 9.15 -7.08 -31.56
CA GLY A 506 9.81 -8.38 -31.37
C GLY A 506 11.35 -8.38 -31.53
N THR A 507 11.99 -7.21 -31.54
CA THR A 507 13.46 -7.06 -31.58
C THR A 507 14.14 -7.13 -30.22
N GLY A 508 13.37 -7.10 -29.12
CA GLY A 508 13.89 -7.25 -27.76
C GLY A 508 13.82 -5.99 -26.88
N LYS A 509 13.13 -4.91 -27.31
CA LYS A 509 12.98 -3.67 -26.54
C LYS A 509 12.50 -3.87 -25.09
N THR A 510 11.47 -4.69 -24.87
CA THR A 510 10.99 -5.01 -23.51
C THR A 510 11.95 -5.95 -22.77
N TYR A 511 12.56 -6.91 -23.50
CA TYR A 511 13.42 -7.94 -22.90
C TYR A 511 14.73 -7.36 -22.35
N ILE A 512 15.33 -6.37 -23.03
CA ILE A 512 16.52 -5.69 -22.49
C ILE A 512 16.20 -4.94 -21.18
N CYS A 513 14.98 -4.41 -21.00
CA CYS A 513 14.55 -3.79 -19.74
C CYS A 513 14.46 -4.82 -18.61
N GLU A 514 13.91 -6.00 -18.91
CA GLU A 514 13.86 -7.12 -17.96
C GLU A 514 15.27 -7.53 -17.53
N GLN A 515 16.19 -7.65 -18.49
CA GLN A 515 17.59 -8.01 -18.22
C GLN A 515 18.37 -6.90 -17.52
N LEU A 516 18.09 -5.63 -17.80
CA LEU A 516 18.67 -4.49 -17.10
C LEU A 516 18.23 -4.46 -15.64
N ALA A 517 16.91 -4.62 -15.39
CA ALA A 517 16.36 -4.67 -14.04
C ALA A 517 16.93 -5.85 -13.24
N GLU A 518 17.04 -7.03 -13.85
CA GLU A 518 17.65 -8.22 -13.26
C GLU A 518 19.14 -8.01 -12.93
N SER A 519 19.93 -7.46 -13.87
CA SER A 519 21.36 -7.19 -13.67
C SER A 519 21.59 -6.16 -12.56
N LEU A 520 20.81 -5.09 -12.50
CA LEU A 520 20.88 -4.09 -11.43
C LEU A 520 20.22 -4.55 -10.13
N SER A 521 19.52 -5.69 -10.17
CA SER A 521 18.60 -6.23 -9.16
C SER A 521 17.66 -5.18 -8.57
N VAL A 522 17.02 -4.41 -9.43
CA VAL A 522 15.95 -3.47 -9.07
C VAL A 522 14.63 -3.96 -9.66
N PRO A 523 13.48 -3.59 -9.07
CA PRO A 523 12.18 -3.92 -9.64
C PRO A 523 11.99 -3.36 -11.05
N LEU A 524 11.34 -4.14 -11.92
CA LEU A 524 10.79 -3.66 -13.19
C LEU A 524 9.33 -3.26 -12.98
N VAL A 525 9.05 -1.96 -13.07
CA VAL A 525 7.69 -1.43 -13.07
C VAL A 525 7.29 -1.21 -14.53
N ARG A 526 6.22 -1.85 -14.99
CA ARG A 526 5.81 -1.82 -16.40
C ARG A 526 4.38 -1.33 -16.55
N PHE A 527 4.17 -0.43 -17.52
CA PHE A 527 2.87 0.04 -17.95
C PHE A 527 2.73 -0.11 -19.48
N ASP A 528 1.60 -0.63 -19.94
CA ASP A 528 1.24 -0.67 -21.36
C ASP A 528 0.49 0.61 -21.73
N MET A 529 1.10 1.45 -22.56
CA MET A 529 0.53 2.74 -22.95
C MET A 529 -0.68 2.62 -23.88
N SER A 530 -0.95 1.43 -24.44
CA SER A 530 -2.21 1.17 -25.15
C SER A 530 -3.44 1.26 -24.24
N GLU A 531 -3.29 0.99 -22.94
CA GLU A 531 -4.38 1.13 -21.95
C GLU A 531 -4.68 2.60 -21.62
N TYR A 532 -3.77 3.52 -21.95
CA TYR A 532 -3.80 4.94 -21.57
C TYR A 532 -4.10 5.88 -22.74
N ARG A 533 -4.88 5.42 -23.72
CA ARG A 533 -5.28 6.18 -24.92
C ARG A 533 -6.29 7.29 -24.62
N GLU A 534 -7.22 7.00 -23.72
CA GLU A 534 -8.35 7.87 -23.42
C GLU A 534 -8.04 8.79 -22.24
N GLU A 535 -8.58 10.01 -22.23
CA GLU A 535 -8.30 10.99 -21.18
C GLU A 535 -8.68 10.50 -19.78
N HIS A 536 -9.81 9.79 -19.64
CA HIS A 536 -10.26 9.21 -18.37
C HIS A 536 -9.40 8.05 -17.86
N SER A 537 -8.58 7.43 -18.71
CA SER A 537 -7.66 6.37 -18.28
C SER A 537 -6.41 6.93 -17.59
N ILE A 538 -6.06 8.19 -17.86
CA ILE A 538 -4.91 8.88 -17.26
C ILE A 538 -5.10 9.08 -15.75
N SER A 539 -6.34 9.33 -15.30
CA SER A 539 -6.61 9.47 -13.86
C SER A 539 -6.33 8.19 -13.08
N LYS A 540 -6.33 7.00 -13.72
CA LYS A 540 -5.86 5.77 -13.08
C LYS A 540 -4.34 5.76 -12.90
N LEU A 541 -3.60 6.42 -13.79
CA LEU A 541 -2.14 6.47 -13.77
C LEU A 541 -1.62 7.46 -12.71
N ILE A 542 -2.20 8.67 -12.66
CA ILE A 542 -1.73 9.79 -11.80
C ILE A 542 -2.69 10.18 -10.67
N GLY A 543 -3.85 9.55 -10.58
CA GLY A 543 -4.89 9.88 -9.61
C GLY A 543 -5.99 10.74 -10.22
N SER A 544 -7.21 10.58 -9.70
CA SER A 544 -8.32 11.49 -10.01
C SER A 544 -8.17 12.78 -9.19
N PRO A 545 -8.51 13.96 -9.75
CA PRO A 545 -8.56 15.18 -8.97
C PRO A 545 -9.68 15.13 -7.90
N PRO A 546 -9.59 15.95 -6.83
CA PRO A 546 -10.62 16.01 -5.80
C PRO A 546 -12.02 16.27 -6.37
N GLY A 547 -13.00 15.47 -5.96
CA GLY A 547 -14.40 15.59 -6.40
C GLY A 547 -14.80 14.71 -7.60
N TYR A 548 -13.88 13.92 -8.17
CA TYR A 548 -14.18 12.93 -9.21
C TYR A 548 -14.28 11.50 -8.65
N LYS A 549 -15.14 10.67 -9.25
CA LYS A 549 -15.34 9.26 -8.86
C LYS A 549 -13.99 8.51 -8.93
N GLY A 550 -13.55 7.95 -7.79
CA GLY A 550 -12.25 7.28 -7.63
C GLY A 550 -11.25 8.02 -6.73
N TYR A 551 -11.56 9.24 -6.26
CA TYR A 551 -10.74 9.97 -5.28
C TYR A 551 -10.69 9.29 -3.89
N ASP A 552 -11.80 8.69 -3.44
CA ASP A 552 -11.95 8.12 -2.08
C ASP A 552 -11.94 6.58 -2.00
N GLU A 553 -11.79 5.87 -3.13
CA GLU A 553 -11.77 4.40 -3.13
C GLU A 553 -10.38 3.86 -2.71
N GLY A 554 -10.12 3.83 -1.40
CA GLY A 554 -9.15 2.92 -0.77
C GLY A 554 -7.66 3.25 -0.92
N GLY A 555 -7.21 4.42 -0.45
CA GLY A 555 -5.78 4.77 -0.42
C GLY A 555 -5.13 4.97 -1.80
N SER A 556 -5.94 4.97 -2.86
CA SER A 556 -5.52 5.01 -4.27
C SER A 556 -5.55 6.42 -4.88
N GLY A 557 -5.70 7.46 -4.06
CA GLY A 557 -5.79 8.86 -4.53
C GLY A 557 -4.60 9.27 -5.39
N GLY A 558 -3.41 8.71 -5.17
CA GLY A 558 -2.21 9.05 -5.93
C GLY A 558 -2.10 8.47 -7.34
N GLY A 559 -2.90 7.48 -7.74
CA GLY A 559 -2.75 6.82 -9.05
C GLY A 559 -1.65 5.75 -9.10
N LEU A 560 -1.77 4.83 -10.07
CA LEU A 560 -1.01 3.58 -10.14
C LEU A 560 0.50 3.80 -10.35
N LEU A 561 0.88 4.79 -11.17
CA LEU A 561 2.30 5.12 -11.42
C LEU A 561 2.97 5.63 -10.15
N ILE A 562 2.31 6.60 -9.52
CA ILE A 562 2.73 7.26 -8.30
C ILE A 562 2.91 6.22 -7.19
N ASN A 563 1.90 5.38 -6.94
CA ASN A 563 1.96 4.37 -5.88
C ASN A 563 3.09 3.36 -6.14
N LYS A 564 3.28 2.92 -7.39
CA LYS A 564 4.34 1.96 -7.74
C LYS A 564 5.74 2.52 -7.57
N VAL A 565 5.94 3.79 -7.90
CA VAL A 565 7.23 4.49 -7.72
C VAL A 565 7.46 4.84 -6.26
N GLU A 566 6.42 5.16 -5.50
CA GLU A 566 6.51 5.35 -4.05
C GLU A 566 6.90 4.06 -3.33
N GLU A 567 6.32 2.92 -3.71
CA GLU A 567 6.71 1.59 -3.22
C GLU A 567 8.14 1.21 -3.67
N ASN A 568 8.54 1.62 -4.88
CA ASN A 568 9.81 1.23 -5.51
C ASN A 568 10.55 2.46 -6.07
N PRO A 569 11.13 3.32 -5.21
CA PRO A 569 11.77 4.57 -5.64
C PRO A 569 13.03 4.34 -6.48
N ASN A 570 13.61 3.13 -6.40
CA ASN A 570 14.75 2.67 -7.19
C ASN A 570 14.28 1.55 -8.13
N CYS A 571 13.86 1.89 -9.34
CA CYS A 571 13.32 0.91 -10.28
C CYS A 571 13.67 1.24 -11.74
N VAL A 572 13.52 0.23 -12.60
CA VAL A 572 13.39 0.45 -14.04
C VAL A 572 11.91 0.63 -14.34
N LEU A 573 11.52 1.82 -14.80
CA LEU A 573 10.15 2.15 -15.18
C LEU A 573 10.02 2.04 -16.70
N LEU A 574 9.26 1.05 -17.16
CA LEU A 574 9.02 0.77 -18.57
C LEU A 574 7.63 1.24 -18.99
N LEU A 575 7.58 2.18 -19.93
CA LEU A 575 6.36 2.63 -20.61
C LEU A 575 6.36 2.06 -22.04
N ASP A 576 5.61 0.98 -22.24
CA ASP A 576 5.62 0.23 -23.50
C ASP A 576 4.65 0.86 -24.51
N GLU A 577 5.07 1.00 -25.77
CA GLU A 577 4.28 1.58 -26.88
C GLU A 577 3.81 3.03 -26.64
N ILE A 578 4.73 3.90 -26.23
CA ILE A 578 4.42 5.29 -25.80
C ILE A 578 3.73 6.13 -26.88
N GLU A 579 3.91 5.83 -28.17
CA GLU A 579 3.20 6.50 -29.27
C GLU A 579 1.68 6.31 -29.24
N LYS A 580 1.20 5.30 -28.50
CA LYS A 580 -0.23 5.01 -28.37
C LYS A 580 -0.85 5.71 -27.15
N ALA A 581 -0.05 6.31 -26.27
CA ALA A 581 -0.59 7.05 -25.13
C ALA A 581 -1.32 8.32 -25.58
N ASN A 582 -2.22 8.81 -24.74
CA ASN A 582 -2.72 10.17 -24.86
C ASN A 582 -1.58 11.20 -24.73
N SER A 583 -1.66 12.32 -25.44
CA SER A 583 -0.70 13.43 -25.37
C SER A 583 -0.48 13.98 -23.96
N SER A 584 -1.48 13.93 -23.10
CA SER A 584 -1.37 14.38 -21.71
C SER A 584 -0.41 13.52 -20.89
N VAL A 585 -0.20 12.24 -21.25
CA VAL A 585 0.84 11.40 -20.65
C VAL A 585 2.23 11.94 -20.98
N LEU A 586 2.45 12.42 -22.21
CA LEU A 586 3.74 13.01 -22.60
C LEU A 586 4.05 14.28 -21.79
N ASN A 587 3.04 15.10 -21.48
CA ASN A 587 3.21 16.29 -20.64
C ASN A 587 3.62 15.94 -19.21
N ILE A 588 3.05 14.87 -18.65
CA ILE A 588 3.45 14.35 -17.33
C ILE A 588 4.91 13.87 -17.36
N LEU A 589 5.31 13.18 -18.45
CA LEU A 589 6.68 12.71 -18.61
C LEU A 589 7.69 13.85 -18.72
N LEU A 590 7.33 14.98 -19.34
CA LEU A 590 8.19 16.18 -19.35
C LEU A 590 8.49 16.63 -17.91
N GLN A 591 7.46 16.73 -17.06
CA GLN A 591 7.64 17.11 -15.66
C GLN A 591 8.55 16.12 -14.89
N ILE A 592 8.35 14.82 -15.13
CA ILE A 592 9.17 13.77 -14.51
C ILE A 592 10.64 13.87 -14.96
N MET A 593 10.89 14.02 -16.26
CA MET A 593 12.26 14.10 -16.81
C MET A 593 13.00 15.35 -16.34
N ASP A 594 12.29 16.47 -16.14
CA ASP A 594 12.88 17.77 -15.82
C ASP A 594 13.14 17.97 -14.33
N ASN A 595 12.15 17.65 -13.51
CA ASN A 595 12.15 17.96 -12.10
C ASN A 595 12.32 16.71 -11.24
N GLY A 596 12.34 15.52 -11.85
CA GLY A 596 12.54 14.26 -11.15
C GLY A 596 11.48 14.06 -10.08
N LYS A 597 10.33 14.71 -10.24
CA LYS A 597 9.24 14.76 -9.28
C LYS A 597 7.91 14.88 -9.99
N LEU A 598 6.89 14.24 -9.42
CA LEU A 598 5.51 14.39 -9.84
C LEU A 598 4.63 14.65 -8.63
N ALA A 599 3.79 15.68 -8.73
CA ALA A 599 2.78 15.97 -7.71
C ALA A 599 1.58 15.04 -7.91
N SER A 600 1.18 14.36 -6.84
CA SER A 600 -0.07 13.62 -6.74
C SER A 600 -1.27 14.56 -6.69
N SER A 601 -2.46 14.06 -7.05
CA SER A 601 -3.73 14.80 -6.92
C SER A 601 -4.02 15.23 -5.47
N ASN A 602 -3.43 14.55 -4.49
CA ASN A 602 -3.53 14.90 -3.07
C ASN A 602 -2.51 15.98 -2.65
N GLY A 603 -1.71 16.50 -3.58
CA GLY A 603 -0.70 17.54 -3.32
C GLY A 603 0.64 17.03 -2.79
N LYS A 604 0.83 15.71 -2.70
CA LYS A 604 2.08 15.06 -2.30
C LYS A 604 3.04 14.95 -3.48
N ASP A 605 4.27 15.43 -3.32
CA ASP A 605 5.34 15.26 -4.32
C ASP A 605 6.03 13.90 -4.18
N ILE A 606 6.19 13.20 -5.30
CA ILE A 606 6.86 11.90 -5.36
C ILE A 606 8.09 12.01 -6.23
N SER A 607 9.21 11.46 -5.75
CA SER A 607 10.50 11.55 -6.40
C SER A 607 10.76 10.41 -7.38
N PHE A 608 11.17 10.77 -8.59
CA PHE A 608 11.61 9.90 -9.68
C PHE A 608 13.13 9.97 -9.91
N LYS A 609 13.89 10.63 -9.03
CA LYS A 609 15.35 10.84 -9.19
C LYS A 609 16.15 9.56 -9.38
N ASN A 610 15.76 8.46 -8.73
CA ASN A 610 16.44 7.16 -8.85
C ASN A 610 15.76 6.21 -9.86
N VAL A 611 14.83 6.71 -10.66
CA VAL A 611 14.11 5.91 -11.67
C VAL A 611 14.88 5.92 -12.98
N ILE A 612 15.09 4.73 -13.53
CA ILE A 612 15.52 4.53 -14.92
C ILE A 612 14.26 4.47 -15.77
N LEU A 613 13.91 5.59 -16.41
CA LEU A 613 12.75 5.71 -17.28
C LEU A 613 13.09 5.23 -18.68
N ILE A 614 12.41 4.16 -19.12
CA ILE A 614 12.55 3.61 -20.46
C ILE A 614 11.19 3.63 -21.14
N MET A 615 11.14 4.22 -22.32
CA MET A 615 9.96 4.21 -23.18
C MET A 615 10.24 3.36 -24.40
N THR A 616 9.26 2.61 -24.91
CA THR A 616 9.40 1.89 -26.18
C THR A 616 8.47 2.47 -27.22
N SER A 617 8.93 2.48 -28.47
CA SER A 617 8.12 2.87 -29.61
C SER A 617 8.36 1.99 -30.83
N ASN A 618 7.29 1.70 -31.55
CA ASN A 618 7.35 1.02 -32.84
C ASN A 618 7.39 2.01 -34.03
N THR A 619 7.34 3.31 -33.77
CA THR A 619 7.27 4.34 -34.82
C THR A 619 8.47 4.29 -35.76
N GLY A 620 8.19 4.40 -37.07
CA GLY A 620 9.16 4.44 -38.14
C GLY A 620 9.76 3.10 -38.57
N ALA A 621 9.37 1.98 -37.95
CA ALA A 621 9.79 0.64 -38.37
C ALA A 621 9.22 0.22 -39.74
N GLU A 622 7.99 0.62 -40.07
CA GLU A 622 7.39 0.34 -41.39
C GLU A 622 8.00 1.18 -42.52
N GLU A 623 8.37 2.43 -42.23
CA GLU A 623 8.98 3.33 -43.23
C GLU A 623 10.43 2.91 -43.54
N GLU A 624 11.15 2.40 -42.54
CA GLU A 624 12.49 1.84 -42.71
C GLU A 624 12.48 0.49 -43.46
N SER A 625 11.40 -0.30 -43.36
CA SER A 625 11.31 -1.62 -44.01
C SER A 625 10.78 -1.58 -45.45
N LYS A 626 10.02 -0.55 -45.85
CA LYS A 626 9.48 -0.40 -47.21
C LYS A 626 10.57 -0.24 -48.30
N ASN A 627 11.79 0.12 -47.92
CA ASN A 627 12.87 0.45 -48.86
C ASN A 627 14.03 -0.57 -48.90
N ILE A 628 13.84 -1.78 -48.37
CA ILE A 628 14.86 -2.86 -48.48
C ILE A 628 14.97 -3.39 -49.93
N ILE A 629 13.99 -3.10 -50.80
CA ILE A 629 14.00 -3.53 -52.21
C ILE A 629 14.61 -2.42 -53.08
N GLY A 630 15.94 -2.36 -53.13
CA GLY A 630 16.70 -1.61 -54.14
C GLY A 630 17.57 -0.46 -53.57
N PHE A 631 18.89 -0.71 -53.55
CA PHE A 631 20.01 0.17 -53.15
C PHE A 631 20.18 0.44 -51.64
N GLU A 632 21.26 -0.10 -51.08
CA GLU A 632 21.80 0.25 -49.76
C GLU A 632 22.18 1.74 -49.73
N ASN A 633 21.31 2.56 -49.14
CA ASN A 633 21.63 3.92 -48.72
C ASN A 633 21.14 4.09 -47.27
N ASP A 634 21.96 3.64 -46.31
CA ASP A 634 21.69 3.76 -44.87
C ASP A 634 21.35 5.20 -44.44
N GLY A 635 21.89 6.21 -45.13
CA GLY A 635 21.60 7.62 -44.88
C GLY A 635 20.14 8.05 -45.15
N LEU A 636 19.52 7.51 -46.21
CA LEU A 636 18.14 7.86 -46.61
C LEU A 636 17.09 7.11 -45.79
N ASN A 637 17.40 5.90 -45.32
CA ASN A 637 16.52 5.16 -44.41
C ASN A 637 16.52 5.77 -43.00
N ASN A 638 17.67 6.29 -42.54
CA ASN A 638 17.77 7.03 -41.28
C ASN A 638 16.98 8.35 -41.31
N SER A 639 16.96 9.07 -42.43
CA SER A 639 16.26 10.36 -42.52
C SER A 639 14.74 10.20 -42.41
N LYS A 640 14.14 9.27 -43.15
CA LYS A 640 12.70 8.98 -43.08
C LYS A 640 12.28 8.43 -41.73
N GLY A 641 13.10 7.54 -41.18
CA GLY A 641 12.91 7.08 -39.82
C GLY A 641 12.83 8.25 -38.83
N ASN A 642 13.79 9.17 -38.89
CA ASN A 642 13.79 10.35 -38.01
C ASN A 642 12.61 11.28 -38.27
N GLU A 643 12.11 11.41 -39.50
CA GLU A 643 10.89 12.16 -39.79
C GLU A 643 9.65 11.58 -39.10
N ALA A 644 9.46 10.25 -39.13
CA ALA A 644 8.36 9.60 -38.42
C ALA A 644 8.42 9.84 -36.91
N MET A 645 9.63 9.78 -36.33
CA MET A 645 9.85 10.10 -34.92
C MET A 645 9.54 11.57 -34.62
N ASN A 646 9.97 12.49 -35.49
CA ASN A 646 9.72 13.93 -35.32
C ASN A 646 8.23 14.29 -35.41
N LYS A 647 7.43 13.48 -36.12
CA LYS A 647 5.96 13.61 -36.16
C LYS A 647 5.29 13.03 -34.92
N ALA A 648 5.76 11.88 -34.42
CA ALA A 648 5.15 11.21 -33.27
C ALA A 648 5.48 11.90 -31.94
N PHE A 649 6.67 12.51 -31.82
CA PHE A 649 7.14 13.12 -30.58
C PHE A 649 7.58 14.56 -30.81
N SER A 650 7.06 15.48 -29.98
CA SER A 650 7.40 16.90 -30.05
C SER A 650 8.90 17.12 -29.86
N PRO A 651 9.48 18.20 -30.45
CA PRO A 651 10.87 18.56 -30.19
C PRO A 651 11.16 18.72 -28.69
N GLU A 652 10.21 19.26 -27.94
CA GLU A 652 10.32 19.44 -26.49
C GLU A 652 10.55 18.10 -25.77
N PHE A 653 9.72 17.10 -26.06
CA PHE A 653 9.87 15.76 -25.48
C PHE A 653 11.22 15.12 -25.86
N ARG A 654 11.61 15.22 -27.12
CA ARG A 654 12.86 14.62 -27.62
C ARG A 654 14.09 15.24 -26.98
N ASN A 655 14.08 16.55 -26.71
CA ASN A 655 15.20 17.26 -26.10
C ASN A 655 15.36 16.95 -24.60
N ARG A 656 14.38 16.29 -23.95
CA ARG A 656 14.48 15.84 -22.56
C ARG A 656 15.01 14.42 -22.39
N LEU A 657 15.09 13.66 -23.50
CA LEU A 657 15.65 12.32 -23.48
C LEU A 657 17.18 12.39 -23.40
N ASP A 658 17.78 11.54 -22.56
CA ASP A 658 19.24 11.37 -22.52
C ASP A 658 19.74 10.70 -23.80
N ALA A 659 18.95 9.77 -24.35
CA ALA A 659 19.24 9.11 -25.61
C ALA A 659 17.99 8.56 -26.30
N VAL A 660 18.02 8.53 -27.63
CA VAL A 660 17.11 7.74 -28.46
C VAL A 660 17.91 6.54 -28.99
N ILE A 661 17.52 5.35 -28.59
CA ILE A 661 18.26 4.12 -28.86
C ILE A 661 17.51 3.29 -29.91
N ARG A 662 18.19 3.04 -31.03
CA ARG A 662 17.63 2.28 -32.15
C ARG A 662 17.84 0.78 -31.98
N PHE A 663 16.79 0.01 -32.26
CA PHE A 663 16.80 -1.45 -32.32
C PHE A 663 16.68 -1.92 -33.75
N ASN A 664 17.62 -2.77 -34.16
CA ASN A 664 17.70 -3.30 -35.51
C ASN A 664 16.81 -4.53 -35.68
N HIS A 665 16.45 -4.85 -36.93
CA HIS A 665 15.80 -6.10 -37.26
C HIS A 665 16.67 -7.30 -36.86
N LEU A 666 16.04 -8.39 -36.42
CA LEU A 666 16.74 -9.62 -36.09
C LEU A 666 16.95 -10.45 -37.35
N GLU A 667 18.21 -10.71 -37.69
CA GLU A 667 18.60 -11.70 -38.69
C GLU A 667 18.38 -13.14 -38.19
N ASP A 668 18.32 -14.10 -39.12
CA ASP A 668 18.18 -15.54 -38.82
C ASP A 668 19.23 -16.04 -37.82
N LYS A 669 20.46 -15.51 -37.88
CA LYS A 669 21.55 -15.84 -36.94
C LYS A 669 21.20 -15.43 -35.50
N HIS A 670 20.53 -14.29 -35.32
CA HIS A 670 20.10 -13.81 -34.01
C HIS A 670 18.96 -14.67 -33.47
N ILE A 671 17.98 -15.01 -34.32
CA ILE A 671 16.87 -15.91 -33.94
C ILE A 671 17.40 -17.29 -33.55
N ALA A 672 18.39 -17.82 -34.27
CA ALA A 672 19.05 -19.08 -33.93
C ALA A 672 19.69 -19.04 -32.54
N ASN A 673 20.36 -17.94 -32.18
CA ASN A 673 20.92 -17.72 -30.85
C ASN A 673 19.83 -17.67 -29.76
N VAL A 674 18.70 -17.00 -30.03
CA VAL A 674 17.54 -16.99 -29.11
C VAL A 674 17.00 -18.40 -28.88
N ILE A 675 16.87 -19.22 -29.94
CA ILE A 675 16.43 -20.62 -29.82
C ILE A 675 17.43 -21.41 -28.96
N GLN A 676 18.72 -21.30 -29.25
CA GLN A 676 19.77 -22.00 -28.52
C GLN A 676 19.77 -21.61 -27.03
N HIS A 677 19.58 -20.32 -26.74
CA HIS A 677 19.47 -19.80 -25.39
C HIS A 677 18.25 -20.38 -24.65
N ASN A 678 17.07 -20.43 -25.29
CA ASN A 678 15.87 -21.06 -24.71
C ASN A 678 16.06 -22.57 -24.46
N VAL A 679 16.77 -23.26 -25.35
CA VAL A 679 17.12 -24.69 -25.17
C VAL A 679 18.04 -24.87 -23.96
N LYS A 680 18.99 -23.95 -23.72
CA LYS A 680 19.84 -23.97 -22.53
C LYS A 680 19.02 -23.78 -21.25
N LYS A 681 18.17 -22.75 -21.18
CA LYS A 681 17.26 -22.52 -20.04
C LYS A 681 16.35 -23.73 -19.78
N MET A 682 15.84 -24.37 -20.83
CA MET A 682 15.04 -25.59 -20.71
C MET A 682 15.85 -26.78 -20.16
N ASN A 683 17.09 -26.95 -20.61
CA ASN A 683 17.99 -27.98 -20.07
C ASN A 683 18.31 -27.73 -18.59
N ASP A 684 18.49 -26.48 -18.18
CA ASP A 684 18.70 -26.13 -16.77
C ASP A 684 17.50 -26.55 -15.89
N GLN A 685 16.27 -26.38 -16.38
CA GLN A 685 15.05 -26.88 -15.72
C GLN A 685 14.96 -28.41 -15.66
N LEU A 686 15.58 -29.11 -16.61
CA LEU A 686 15.57 -30.58 -16.69
C LEU A 686 16.73 -31.25 -15.91
N LYS A 687 17.72 -30.47 -15.43
CA LYS A 687 18.86 -30.96 -14.65
C LYS A 687 18.48 -31.83 -13.44
N PRO A 688 17.48 -31.47 -12.59
CA PRO A 688 17.09 -32.31 -11.45
C PRO A 688 16.59 -33.70 -11.87
N LYS A 689 15.99 -33.80 -13.06
CA LYS A 689 15.54 -35.05 -13.68
C LYS A 689 16.66 -35.76 -14.44
N LYS A 690 17.87 -35.20 -14.48
CA LYS A 690 19.02 -35.69 -15.27
C LYS A 690 18.67 -35.92 -16.75
N ILE A 691 17.71 -35.15 -17.29
CA ILE A 691 17.33 -35.24 -18.70
C ILE A 691 18.07 -34.15 -19.45
N LYS A 692 18.63 -34.47 -20.62
CA LYS A 692 19.25 -33.49 -21.52
C LYS A 692 18.58 -33.57 -22.87
N ILE A 693 18.13 -32.44 -23.39
CA ILE A 693 17.49 -32.33 -24.70
C ILE A 693 18.33 -31.47 -25.65
N THR A 694 18.45 -31.93 -26.89
CA THR A 694 19.15 -31.23 -27.96
C THR A 694 18.24 -31.11 -29.17
N PHE A 695 18.31 -29.97 -29.87
CA PHE A 695 17.52 -29.76 -31.09
C PHE A 695 18.43 -30.03 -32.28
N ASP A 696 17.95 -30.84 -33.21
CA ASP A 696 18.66 -31.11 -34.45
C ASP A 696 18.62 -29.89 -35.39
N LYS A 697 19.38 -29.94 -36.49
CA LYS A 697 19.46 -28.84 -37.44
C LYS A 697 18.13 -28.60 -38.16
N LYS A 698 17.35 -29.65 -38.43
CA LYS A 698 16.06 -29.53 -39.14
C LYS A 698 15.05 -28.75 -38.29
N LEU A 699 14.90 -29.11 -37.02
CA LEU A 699 14.01 -28.44 -36.09
C LEU A 699 14.41 -26.98 -35.86
N LYS A 700 15.71 -26.69 -35.68
CA LYS A 700 16.20 -25.31 -35.54
C LYS A 700 15.84 -24.44 -36.75
N ASN A 701 16.11 -24.94 -37.96
CA ASN A 701 15.80 -24.21 -39.19
C ASN A 701 14.29 -24.01 -39.38
N TRP A 702 13.48 -25.00 -39.03
CA TRP A 702 12.03 -24.87 -39.08
C TRP A 702 11.51 -23.82 -38.08
N LEU A 703 12.02 -23.82 -36.83
CA LEU A 703 11.66 -22.81 -35.83
C LEU A 703 12.02 -21.39 -36.27
N ILE A 704 13.16 -21.21 -36.96
CA ILE A 704 13.56 -19.91 -37.53
C ILE A 704 12.55 -19.49 -38.60
N LYS A 705 12.29 -20.36 -39.59
CA LYS A 705 11.35 -20.07 -40.69
C LYS A 705 9.95 -19.71 -40.21
N GLU A 706 9.40 -20.48 -39.28
CA GLU A 706 8.08 -20.20 -38.71
C GLU A 706 8.07 -18.91 -37.88
N SER A 707 9.15 -18.59 -37.17
CA SER A 707 9.26 -17.31 -36.44
C SER A 707 9.28 -16.11 -37.37
N VAL A 708 10.01 -16.20 -38.50
CA VAL A 708 10.09 -15.13 -39.52
C VAL A 708 8.74 -14.95 -40.24
N LYS A 709 8.05 -16.05 -40.53
CA LYS A 709 6.73 -16.04 -41.20
C LYS A 709 5.68 -15.24 -40.44
N GLU A 710 5.71 -15.26 -39.11
CA GLU A 710 4.79 -14.50 -38.27
C GLU A 710 5.06 -12.97 -38.25
N LYS A 711 6.15 -12.47 -38.87
CA LYS A 711 6.54 -11.04 -38.88
C LYS A 711 6.66 -10.39 -37.49
N MET A 712 6.89 -11.19 -36.44
CA MET A 712 6.92 -10.74 -35.04
C MET A 712 8.30 -10.92 -34.38
N GLY A 713 9.37 -11.02 -35.17
CA GLY A 713 10.74 -11.16 -34.68
C GLY A 713 10.92 -12.43 -33.83
N ALA A 714 11.59 -12.31 -32.68
CA ALA A 714 11.85 -13.45 -31.78
C ALA A 714 10.65 -13.81 -30.87
N ARG A 715 9.57 -13.01 -30.87
CA ARG A 715 8.41 -13.19 -29.98
C ARG A 715 7.72 -14.57 -30.12
N PRO A 716 7.57 -15.16 -31.31
CA PRO A 716 6.96 -16.48 -31.48
C PRO A 716 7.80 -17.63 -30.92
N VAL A 717 9.13 -17.48 -30.83
CA VAL A 717 10.08 -18.58 -30.51
C VAL A 717 9.69 -19.31 -29.23
N LYS A 718 9.42 -18.57 -28.14
CA LYS A 718 9.05 -19.15 -26.85
C LYS A 718 7.73 -19.94 -26.95
N ARG A 719 6.75 -19.41 -27.69
CA ARG A 719 5.45 -20.06 -27.93
C ARG A 719 5.60 -21.32 -28.77
N LEU A 720 6.38 -21.26 -29.85
CA LEU A 720 6.65 -22.39 -30.74
C LEU A 720 7.37 -23.52 -29.99
N ILE A 721 8.41 -23.20 -29.22
CA ILE A 721 9.11 -24.19 -28.37
C ILE A 721 8.17 -24.77 -27.31
N ASN A 722 7.35 -23.94 -26.65
CA ASN A 722 6.40 -24.44 -25.65
C ASN A 722 5.40 -25.42 -26.28
N LYS A 723 4.76 -25.03 -27.40
CA LYS A 723 3.72 -25.81 -28.09
C LYS A 723 4.29 -27.10 -28.68
N HIS A 724 5.37 -27.00 -29.44
CA HIS A 724 5.86 -28.12 -30.25
C HIS A 724 6.93 -28.97 -29.54
N VAL A 725 7.58 -28.48 -28.48
CA VAL A 725 8.62 -29.23 -27.77
C VAL A 725 8.25 -29.50 -26.32
N LYS A 726 7.93 -28.48 -25.52
CA LYS A 726 7.71 -28.67 -24.08
C LYS A 726 6.45 -29.48 -23.78
N VAL A 727 5.36 -29.25 -24.48
CA VAL A 727 4.11 -30.00 -24.28
C VAL A 727 4.34 -31.50 -24.56
N PRO A 728 4.88 -31.91 -25.73
CA PRO A 728 5.23 -33.32 -25.96
C PRO A 728 6.21 -33.89 -24.93
N LEU A 729 7.28 -33.14 -24.60
CA LEU A 729 8.28 -33.57 -23.63
C LEU A 729 7.69 -33.78 -22.24
N SER A 730 6.78 -32.90 -21.80
CA SER A 730 6.11 -33.03 -20.50
C SER A 730 5.23 -34.27 -20.44
N SER A 731 4.50 -34.56 -21.52
CA SER A 731 3.69 -35.78 -21.67
C SER A 731 4.57 -37.02 -21.57
N ASP A 732 5.66 -37.07 -22.36
CA ASP A 732 6.55 -38.22 -22.39
C ASP A 732 7.30 -38.46 -21.07
N ILE A 733 7.60 -37.39 -20.31
CA ILE A 733 8.17 -37.51 -18.96
C ILE A 733 7.12 -38.04 -17.96
N ILE A 734 5.88 -37.55 -18.00
CA ILE A 734 4.81 -37.94 -17.06
C ILE A 734 4.39 -39.40 -17.29
N PHE A 735 4.19 -39.79 -18.56
CA PHE A 735 3.77 -41.14 -18.93
C PHE A 735 4.94 -42.13 -19.05
N GLY A 736 6.16 -41.74 -18.63
CA GLY A 736 7.31 -42.63 -18.48
C GLY A 736 7.97 -43.09 -19.78
N ARG A 737 7.65 -42.48 -20.92
CA ARG A 737 8.31 -42.70 -22.21
C ARG A 737 9.75 -42.19 -22.21
N ILE A 738 9.99 -41.06 -21.53
CA ILE A 738 11.34 -40.53 -21.27
C ILE A 738 11.67 -40.73 -19.78
N LYS A 739 12.69 -41.54 -19.50
CA LYS A 739 13.11 -41.88 -18.13
C LYS A 739 14.16 -40.90 -17.60
N LYS A 740 14.31 -40.86 -16.28
CA LYS A 740 15.38 -40.11 -15.60
C LYS A 740 16.75 -40.52 -16.15
N GLY A 741 17.62 -39.56 -16.47
CA GLY A 741 18.94 -39.83 -17.06
C GLY A 741 19.01 -39.84 -18.59
N SER A 742 17.87 -39.73 -19.29
CA SER A 742 17.81 -39.85 -20.75
C SER A 742 18.41 -38.63 -21.46
N LYS A 743 19.10 -38.89 -22.58
CA LYS A 743 19.44 -37.87 -23.58
C LYS A 743 18.42 -37.93 -24.72
N CYS A 744 17.80 -36.80 -25.04
CA CYS A 744 16.76 -36.71 -26.06
C CYS A 744 17.22 -35.79 -27.21
N VAL A 745 16.88 -36.18 -28.43
CA VAL A 745 17.01 -35.35 -29.62
C VAL A 745 15.61 -35.01 -30.12
N ALA A 746 15.30 -33.73 -30.19
CA ALA A 746 14.10 -33.22 -30.81
C ALA A 746 14.39 -32.96 -32.29
N THR A 747 13.59 -33.57 -33.16
CA THR A 747 13.64 -33.41 -34.62
C THR A 747 12.25 -33.05 -35.13
N ILE A 748 12.16 -32.70 -36.41
CA ILE A 748 10.88 -32.44 -37.08
C ILE A 748 10.69 -33.33 -38.30
N ASN A 749 9.49 -33.92 -38.40
CA ASN A 749 9.06 -34.79 -39.48
C ASN A 749 7.60 -34.48 -39.85
N ASN A 750 7.32 -34.19 -41.12
CA ASN A 750 5.98 -33.78 -41.59
C ASN A 750 5.30 -32.71 -40.71
N ASP A 751 6.04 -31.66 -40.34
CA ASP A 751 5.62 -30.57 -39.43
C ASP A 751 5.23 -31.00 -37.99
N VAL A 752 5.51 -32.25 -37.62
CA VAL A 752 5.35 -32.79 -36.26
C VAL A 752 6.73 -32.94 -35.61
N VAL A 753 6.87 -32.43 -34.39
CA VAL A 753 8.10 -32.60 -33.61
C VAL A 753 8.12 -33.97 -32.97
N GLU A 754 9.17 -34.73 -33.25
CA GLU A 754 9.40 -36.05 -32.69
C GLU A 754 10.55 -35.99 -31.68
N LEU A 755 10.35 -36.62 -30.52
CA LEU A 755 11.36 -36.76 -29.47
C LEU A 755 11.93 -38.17 -29.51
N THR A 756 13.22 -38.29 -29.84
CA THR A 756 13.92 -39.57 -29.86
C THR A 756 14.89 -39.66 -28.69
N THR A 757 14.94 -40.81 -28.01
CA THR A 757 15.88 -41.04 -26.90
C THR A 757 17.16 -41.66 -27.45
N VAL A 758 18.28 -40.99 -27.27
CA VAL A 758 19.62 -41.42 -27.67
C VAL A 758 20.29 -42.04 -26.45
N GLU A 759 19.85 -43.25 -26.12
CA GLU A 759 20.37 -44.17 -25.10
C GLU A 759 20.34 -43.77 -23.61
N LYS A 760 20.12 -44.81 -22.77
CA LYS A 760 20.31 -44.81 -21.32
C LYS A 760 21.80 -45.00 -21.02
N GLN A 761 22.37 -44.20 -20.13
CA GLN A 761 23.47 -44.68 -19.29
C GLN A 761 22.89 -45.41 -18.09
#